data_AF-A0A1V5Z844-F1
#
_entry.id   AF-A0A1V5Z844-F1
#
_cell.length_a   1.000
_cell.length_b   1.000
_cell.length_c   1.000
_cell.angle_alpha   90.00
_cell.angle_beta   90.00
_cell.angle_gamma   90.00
#
_symmetry.space_group_name_H-M   'P 1'
#
loop_
_entity.id
_entity.type
_entity.pdbx_description
1 polymer ?
#
loop_
_entity_poly.entity_id
_entity_poly.type
_entity_poly.pdbx_seq_one_letter_code
_entity_poly.pdbx_strand_id
1 'polypeptide(L)'
;MKNQAGFTMIEVIVTLVLVGIVALMGGMAIVQVTQGYIFTKDNAELTQKAQLATSRITKEIVEMTGISADATASTLPLKNNIRNVTIGLNAGSIKIAPDGTALNSGDILVDNVHAFTLTYYSKDNAGNWVANTSWSTASDIRNLIAVDISMQLPRTGGGYLTFQNRISPRNNKNQGGTVPTTPPPTAPSYGFGCFVATAAYGAPDHPMVMLLRDFRDRYLLTWTGGRWLAKQYYTHGPAAADVIRNRPVAMWAVRCLLAPLAALTFCLIYAPLAIPFLAVISLILTGALFSAGRRRQIKLPFLRFMNQRGSVLIGLIGTMVVMGVLGAAMLPILSASSMNQAFADQGRKTYFLAESGFRYAASQFLNVGTEAAKETALTNLNNKTCNLSGNGGSFTIGVYPYWSKTSSVSGGTTLSTTIAGTNPSSTTPAKRNTSSGGYLRIGSDFYSFTNDSGSTGTTAVYTGLSPAMASVPATPVDVLPVVLPAGTQTVTNGGNLTLSATGAGAFPVFNGNFKLNGGGMVYSYEKRSGNTLINITLADSTKTWSNFTVTSGAITDAATTKIVLDKYLQISSTGALGNNSREILYNVPVGWMAGGGEFQKKNHLDKMDNAAGWFNASGQAMGTHAVTGGAMQVSSVINPTTSGSGLVDFIAGLFGWGDNGLWGFIGFNWGNTETNLAQAWHDAGGCLSYDLQVKMNNTLQYFMTGIAFRMRNNNGTQADNTLDLYTYGVSVVRQRETRSRVRVVGIYGSWSNWDFNDDINPDLRPFTAVGVNVTSSHTIQTADWWFGTQIEARYHAPVILLWQRTGPPVGLGSFKKLAYRTITAADGLTTGSGTSLVLKPWVTLMVRLIEGYELPFNTGLVDAAGKHLKYGDIITNGTKSARIIGTPIMTTAWGGNNTTAGAGTLILTNVSGAFANGDNLYLEGGTTAYARASGGQAAAKKNYIMVYYSSTAASGTANTIQADNNRLANPRYTTQTQANWPPDDWTERTAANDYFSLIGGTTAAVRWTNLDTTADSQGYSASFVDALSTTDFYNAVIRTDALVSPAWSSTSTPANFNTPGDGVALVTSSSAPNTANTTFYDDFAIQLDMKAGTGFLPPIQQ
;
A
#
# COMPACT_ATOMS: atom_id res chain seq x y z
N MET A 1 87.70 8.17 59.48
CA MET A 1 86.40 7.71 59.99
C MET A 1 85.43 8.88 60.05
N LYS A 2 84.39 8.91 59.20
CA LYS A 2 83.15 9.69 59.41
C LYS A 2 82.11 9.36 58.35
N ASN A 3 81.13 8.58 58.78
CA ASN A 3 79.71 8.58 58.42
C ASN A 3 79.31 8.59 56.93
N GLN A 4 79.39 7.42 56.29
CA GLN A 4 78.37 7.06 55.30
C GLN A 4 77.16 6.57 56.08
N ALA A 5 76.15 7.44 56.21
CA ALA A 5 74.89 7.06 56.84
C ALA A 5 74.20 6.01 55.96
N GLY A 6 74.18 4.76 56.44
CA GLY A 6 73.35 3.70 55.86
C GLY A 6 71.87 4.05 55.95
N PHE A 7 71.04 3.31 55.20
CA PHE A 7 69.59 3.46 55.22
C PHE A 7 69.09 3.47 56.66
N THR A 8 68.29 4.47 57.02
CA THR A 8 67.69 4.46 58.35
C THR A 8 66.77 3.25 58.42
N MET A 9 66.82 2.49 59.53
CA MET A 9 65.97 1.30 59.72
C MET A 9 64.50 1.65 59.47
N ILE A 10 64.10 2.88 59.82
CA ILE A 10 62.75 3.40 59.59
C ILE A 10 62.42 3.57 58.10
N GLU A 11 63.35 4.02 57.25
CA GLU A 11 63.12 4.09 55.80
C GLU A 11 62.99 2.70 55.17
N VAL A 12 63.84 1.74 55.57
CA VAL A 12 63.75 0.36 55.09
C VAL A 12 62.43 -0.29 55.52
N ILE A 13 62.01 -0.05 56.76
CA ILE A 13 60.72 -0.53 57.27
C ILE A 13 59.57 0.13 56.51
N VAL A 14 59.56 1.45 56.35
CA VAL A 14 58.47 2.17 55.66
C VAL A 14 58.38 1.75 54.19
N THR A 15 59.52 1.58 53.50
CA THR A 15 59.54 1.12 52.11
C THR A 15 59.09 -0.33 51.97
N LEU A 16 59.52 -1.25 52.85
CA LEU A 16 59.02 -2.63 52.86
C LEU A 16 57.53 -2.71 53.18
N VAL A 17 57.05 -1.88 54.11
CA VAL A 17 55.62 -1.80 54.45
C VAL A 17 54.82 -1.27 53.25
N LEU A 18 55.29 -0.22 52.58
CA LEU A 18 54.64 0.31 51.38
C LEU A 18 54.63 -0.71 50.23
N VAL A 19 55.75 -1.40 49.99
CA VAL A 19 55.84 -2.45 48.97
C VAL A 19 54.95 -3.65 49.33
N GLY A 20 54.90 -4.06 50.60
CA GLY A 20 54.02 -5.12 51.09
C GLY A 20 52.53 -4.78 50.93
N ILE A 21 52.15 -3.53 51.21
CA ILE A 21 50.79 -3.03 51.00
C ILE A 21 50.46 -3.00 49.50
N VAL A 22 51.37 -2.49 48.65
CA VAL A 22 51.17 -2.48 47.19
C VAL A 22 51.08 -3.89 46.61
N ALA A 23 51.89 -4.84 47.11
CA ALA A 23 51.85 -6.24 46.69
C ALA A 23 50.54 -6.93 47.10
N LEU A 24 50.05 -6.69 48.33
CA LEU A 24 48.75 -7.18 48.78
C LEU A 24 47.60 -6.60 47.96
N MET A 25 47.66 -5.31 47.64
CA MET A 25 46.67 -4.66 46.76
C MET A 25 46.73 -5.20 45.34
N GLY A 26 47.93 -5.41 44.79
CA GLY A 26 48.13 -6.02 43.47
C GLY A 26 47.61 -7.46 43.41
N GLY A 27 47.87 -8.26 44.44
CA GLY A 27 47.37 -9.63 44.55
C GLY A 27 45.85 -9.70 44.60
N MET A 28 45.20 -8.84 45.41
CA MET A 28 43.73 -8.77 45.46
C MET A 28 43.12 -8.22 44.16
N ALA A 29 43.76 -7.23 43.52
CA ALA A 29 43.32 -6.70 42.24
C ALA A 29 43.36 -7.76 41.14
N ILE A 30 44.42 -8.59 41.09
CA ILE A 30 44.54 -9.69 40.13
C ILE A 30 43.41 -10.70 40.30
N VAL A 31 43.10 -11.12 41.53
CA VAL A 31 42.01 -12.10 41.79
C VAL A 31 40.66 -11.54 41.32
N GLN A 32 40.36 -10.28 41.62
CA GLN A 32 39.11 -9.63 41.19
C GLN A 32 39.05 -9.49 39.66
N VAL A 33 40.17 -9.15 39.01
CA VAL A 33 40.27 -9.09 37.54
C VAL A 33 40.08 -10.48 36.92
N THR A 34 40.67 -11.52 37.49
CA THR A 34 40.51 -12.91 37.00
C THR A 34 39.07 -13.39 37.17
N GLN A 35 38.42 -13.10 38.29
CA GLN A 35 37.00 -13.40 38.49
C GLN A 35 36.12 -12.65 37.49
N GLY A 36 36.37 -11.36 37.26
CA GLY A 36 35.69 -10.58 36.24
C GLY A 36 35.92 -11.09 34.81
N TYR A 37 37.12 -11.60 34.52
CA TYR A 37 37.46 -12.20 33.22
C TYR A 37 36.75 -13.53 32.98
N ILE A 38 36.80 -14.47 33.94
CA ILE A 38 36.10 -15.76 33.84
C ILE A 38 34.60 -15.52 33.69
N PHE A 39 34.06 -14.61 34.50
CA PHE A 39 32.68 -14.19 34.44
C PHE A 39 32.27 -13.67 33.04
N THR A 40 33.12 -12.84 32.42
CA THR A 40 32.89 -12.29 31.07
C THR A 40 33.02 -13.36 29.98
N LYS A 41 34.00 -14.27 30.13
CA LYS A 41 34.24 -15.37 29.19
C LYS A 41 33.09 -16.37 29.17
N ASP A 42 32.62 -16.81 30.34
CA ASP A 42 31.50 -17.76 30.46
C ASP A 42 30.21 -17.18 29.86
N ASN A 43 29.95 -15.90 30.13
CA ASN A 43 28.85 -15.18 29.52
C ASN A 43 28.93 -15.13 27.99
N ALA A 44 30.14 -14.94 27.44
CA ALA A 44 30.36 -14.91 26.00
C ALA A 44 30.12 -16.29 25.37
N GLU A 45 30.60 -17.36 26.00
CA GLU A 45 30.37 -18.74 25.53
C GLU A 45 28.89 -19.11 25.56
N LEU A 46 28.19 -18.83 26.67
CA LEU A 46 26.75 -19.07 26.80
C LEU A 46 25.94 -18.32 25.73
N THR A 47 26.31 -17.07 25.47
CA THR A 47 25.66 -16.24 24.45
C THR A 47 25.88 -16.82 23.05
N GLN A 48 27.09 -17.30 22.73
CA GLN A 48 27.39 -17.92 21.44
C GLN A 48 26.58 -19.21 21.22
N LYS A 49 26.54 -20.09 22.22
CA LYS A 49 25.76 -21.34 22.18
C LYS A 49 24.27 -21.06 21.96
N ALA A 50 23.72 -20.12 22.72
CA ALA A 50 22.32 -19.71 22.59
C ALA A 50 22.00 -19.11 21.20
N GLN A 51 22.88 -18.26 20.66
CA GLN A 51 22.70 -17.66 19.35
C GLN A 51 22.74 -18.68 18.22
N LEU A 52 23.65 -19.65 18.28
CA LEU A 52 23.74 -20.72 17.28
C LEU A 52 22.49 -21.61 17.31
N ALA A 53 22.07 -22.06 18.49
CA ALA A 53 20.85 -22.84 18.67
C ALA A 53 19.62 -22.07 18.17
N THR A 54 19.46 -20.81 18.59
CA THR A 54 18.35 -19.94 18.15
C THR A 54 18.37 -19.75 16.63
N SER A 55 19.54 -19.54 16.02
CA SER A 55 19.66 -19.39 14.56
C SER A 55 19.24 -20.67 13.83
N ARG A 56 19.58 -21.85 14.38
CA ARG A 56 19.17 -23.12 13.77
C ARG A 56 17.67 -23.33 13.87
N ILE A 57 17.08 -23.13 15.05
CA ILE A 57 15.62 -23.26 15.24
C ILE A 57 14.88 -22.25 14.37
N THR A 58 15.38 -21.01 14.30
CA THR A 58 14.80 -19.96 13.45
C THR A 58 14.75 -20.39 11.99
N LYS A 59 15.81 -20.99 11.47
CA LYS A 59 15.82 -21.49 10.09
C LYS A 59 14.74 -22.54 9.84
N GLU A 60 14.61 -23.52 10.73
CA GLU A 60 13.62 -24.60 10.57
C GLU A 60 12.17 -24.08 10.66
N ILE A 61 11.90 -23.09 11.53
CA ILE A 61 10.56 -22.47 11.65
C ILE A 61 10.25 -21.54 10.47
N VAL A 62 11.23 -20.76 9.98
CA VAL A 62 11.05 -19.88 8.82
C VAL A 62 10.63 -20.69 7.59
N GLU A 63 11.28 -21.83 7.36
CA GLU A 63 11.05 -22.70 6.20
C GLU A 63 9.84 -23.64 6.34
N MET A 64 9.14 -23.63 7.48
CA MET A 64 8.08 -24.59 7.76
C MET A 64 6.84 -24.37 6.86
N THR A 65 6.30 -25.47 6.33
CA THR A 65 5.03 -25.48 5.58
C THR A 65 3.84 -25.87 6.45
N GLY A 66 4.11 -26.59 7.54
CA GLY A 66 3.12 -27.33 8.28
C GLY A 66 3.66 -27.88 9.59
N ILE A 67 2.80 -28.65 10.27
CA ILE A 67 3.11 -29.38 11.49
C ILE A 67 2.76 -30.86 11.23
N SER A 68 3.61 -31.79 11.69
CA SER A 68 3.46 -33.23 11.43
C SER A 68 2.73 -34.00 12.52
N ALA A 69 2.69 -33.48 13.74
CA ALA A 69 1.96 -34.02 14.89
C ALA A 69 1.56 -32.87 15.83
N ASP A 70 0.68 -33.07 16.80
CA ASP A 70 0.28 -31.96 17.69
C ASP A 70 1.50 -31.36 18.43
N ALA A 71 1.66 -30.05 18.32
CA ALA A 71 2.77 -29.31 18.91
C ALA A 71 2.42 -28.85 20.34
N THR A 72 3.43 -28.74 21.21
CA THR A 72 3.29 -28.37 22.62
C THR A 72 4.27 -27.27 23.01
N ALA A 73 4.14 -26.74 24.23
CA ALA A 73 5.02 -25.70 24.75
C ALA A 73 6.50 -26.11 24.82
N SER A 74 6.84 -27.40 24.71
CA SER A 74 8.21 -27.89 24.76
C SER A 74 8.65 -28.69 23.53
N THR A 75 7.73 -28.97 22.58
CA THR A 75 8.01 -29.79 21.39
C THR A 75 7.29 -29.26 20.15
N LEU A 76 8.04 -29.02 19.08
CA LEU A 76 7.57 -28.57 17.77
C LEU A 76 7.92 -29.60 16.68
N PRO A 77 6.98 -30.47 16.30
CA PRO A 77 7.09 -31.34 15.13
C PRO A 77 6.69 -30.55 13.87
N LEU A 78 7.66 -30.08 13.09
CA LEU A 78 7.44 -29.23 11.91
C LEU A 78 7.63 -30.00 10.59
N LYS A 79 6.80 -29.66 9.61
CA LYS A 79 6.97 -30.04 8.20
C LYS A 79 7.79 -28.97 7.50
N ASN A 80 8.82 -29.37 6.77
CA ASN A 80 9.63 -28.50 5.93
C ASN A 80 9.71 -29.11 4.52
N ASN A 81 9.94 -28.27 3.52
CA ASN A 81 10.08 -28.62 2.10
C ASN A 81 11.09 -29.76 1.86
N ILE A 82 12.17 -29.77 2.66
CA ILE A 82 13.29 -30.71 2.52
C ILE A 82 13.06 -31.98 3.34
N ARG A 83 12.78 -31.85 4.65
CA ARG A 83 12.59 -32.97 5.58
C ARG A 83 11.73 -32.55 6.77
N ASN A 84 10.91 -33.45 7.29
CA ASN A 84 10.22 -33.18 8.56
C ASN A 84 11.19 -33.34 9.73
N VAL A 85 11.08 -32.47 10.73
CA VAL A 85 11.92 -32.49 11.93
C VAL A 85 11.10 -32.18 13.17
N THR A 86 11.51 -32.70 14.31
CA THR A 86 10.95 -32.38 15.62
C THR A 86 12.01 -31.68 16.47
N ILE A 87 11.69 -30.50 16.99
CA ILE A 87 12.54 -29.74 17.90
C ILE A 87 11.91 -29.76 19.29
N GLY A 88 12.66 -30.03 20.34
CA GLY A 88 12.09 -29.94 21.68
C GLY A 88 13.06 -30.16 22.83
N LEU A 89 12.58 -29.92 24.05
CA LEU A 89 13.34 -30.13 25.28
C LEU A 89 13.30 -31.60 25.69
N ASN A 90 14.48 -32.19 25.91
CA ASN A 90 14.61 -33.55 26.43
C ASN A 90 15.79 -33.61 27.42
N ALA A 91 15.51 -34.04 28.65
CA ALA A 91 16.51 -34.20 29.72
C ALA A 91 17.45 -32.99 29.90
N GLY A 92 16.90 -31.77 29.94
CA GLY A 92 17.68 -30.53 30.14
C GLY A 92 18.50 -30.09 28.92
N SER A 93 18.25 -30.65 27.74
CA SER A 93 18.88 -30.24 26.48
C SER A 93 17.83 -30.00 25.40
N ILE A 94 18.00 -28.96 24.58
CA ILE A 94 17.15 -28.76 23.40
C ILE A 94 17.75 -29.59 22.26
N LYS A 95 16.93 -30.47 21.68
CA LYS A 95 17.34 -31.41 20.63
C LYS A 95 16.54 -31.21 19.34
N ILE A 96 17.10 -31.65 18.22
CA ILE A 96 16.44 -31.77 16.92
C ILE A 96 16.52 -33.21 16.43
N ALA A 97 15.39 -33.79 16.00
CA ALA A 97 15.29 -35.15 15.50
C ALA A 97 14.60 -35.18 14.12
N PRO A 98 15.16 -35.84 13.09
CA PRO A 98 14.47 -36.03 11.82
C PRO A 98 13.30 -37.01 11.94
N ASP A 99 12.42 -37.00 10.94
CA ASP A 99 11.26 -37.90 10.86
C ASP A 99 11.63 -39.37 11.11
N GLY A 100 10.80 -40.08 11.88
CA GLY A 100 11.05 -41.47 12.30
C GLY A 100 12.11 -41.67 13.40
N THR A 101 12.77 -40.61 13.89
CA THR A 101 13.72 -40.68 15.03
C THR A 101 13.09 -40.08 16.29
N ALA A 102 13.17 -40.78 17.42
CA ALA A 102 12.66 -40.26 18.70
C ALA A 102 13.53 -39.09 19.21
N LEU A 103 12.90 -38.10 19.86
CA LEU A 103 13.56 -36.86 20.31
C LEU A 103 14.73 -37.12 21.29
N ASN A 104 14.68 -38.21 22.07
CA ASN A 104 15.75 -38.60 22.98
C ASN A 104 17.06 -38.97 22.25
N SER A 105 16.96 -39.53 21.04
CA SER A 105 18.08 -39.90 20.17
C SER A 105 18.44 -38.81 19.14
N GLY A 106 17.84 -37.63 19.24
CA GLY A 106 18.12 -36.49 18.36
C GLY A 106 19.43 -35.75 18.70
N ASP A 107 19.87 -34.91 17.76
CA ASP A 107 21.08 -34.09 17.90
C ASP A 107 20.88 -32.96 18.91
N ILE A 108 21.88 -32.70 19.74
CA ILE A 108 21.84 -31.63 20.75
C ILE A 108 22.13 -30.28 20.09
N LEU A 109 21.19 -29.33 20.22
CA LEU A 109 21.38 -27.93 19.79
C LEU A 109 22.00 -27.08 20.90
N VAL A 110 21.53 -27.27 22.15
CA VAL A 110 22.08 -26.62 23.34
C VAL A 110 21.83 -27.48 24.57
N ASP A 111 22.83 -27.56 25.43
CA ASP A 111 22.86 -28.32 26.67
C ASP A 111 22.60 -27.41 27.89
N ASN A 112 22.33 -28.04 29.04
CA ASN A 112 22.17 -27.37 30.34
C ASN A 112 21.08 -26.26 30.34
N VAL A 113 19.92 -26.57 29.77
CA VAL A 113 18.78 -25.66 29.66
C VAL A 113 17.91 -25.75 30.92
N HIS A 114 17.70 -24.61 31.59
CA HIS A 114 16.84 -24.53 32.77
C HIS A 114 15.35 -24.55 32.39
N ALA A 115 14.97 -23.77 31.38
CA ALA A 115 13.60 -23.69 30.89
C ALA A 115 13.59 -23.46 29.37
N PHE A 116 12.63 -24.09 28.69
CA PHE A 116 12.35 -23.90 27.26
C PHE A 116 10.84 -23.83 27.06
N THR A 117 10.37 -22.80 26.36
CA THR A 117 8.94 -22.59 26.10
C THR A 117 8.73 -22.11 24.67
N LEU A 118 7.75 -22.71 24.02
CA LEU A 118 7.23 -22.35 22.70
C LEU A 118 5.81 -21.80 22.86
N THR A 119 5.51 -20.72 22.16
CA THR A 119 4.17 -20.11 22.16
C THR A 119 3.74 -19.83 20.73
N TYR A 120 2.55 -20.30 20.36
CA TYR A 120 2.03 -20.24 19.00
C TYR A 120 0.97 -19.14 18.89
N TYR A 121 1.13 -18.24 17.94
CA TYR A 121 0.19 -17.15 17.73
C TYR A 121 -0.70 -17.40 16.53
N SER A 122 -2.02 -17.29 16.76
CA SER A 122 -3.04 -17.24 15.73
C SER A 122 -3.93 -16.01 15.87
N LYS A 123 -4.77 -15.76 14.87
CA LYS A 123 -5.91 -14.85 15.00
C LYS A 123 -7.16 -15.62 15.39
N ASP A 124 -7.96 -15.07 16.30
CA ASP A 124 -9.34 -15.52 16.50
C ASP A 124 -10.27 -15.01 15.37
N ASN A 125 -11.54 -15.42 15.39
CA ASN A 125 -12.55 -14.98 14.42
C ASN A 125 -12.80 -13.45 14.45
N ALA A 126 -12.38 -12.76 15.52
CA ALA A 126 -12.45 -11.31 15.65
C ALA A 126 -11.14 -10.61 15.23
N GLY A 127 -10.14 -11.36 14.76
CA GLY A 127 -8.85 -10.85 14.30
C GLY A 127 -7.84 -10.57 15.42
N ASN A 128 -8.13 -10.89 16.68
CA ASN A 128 -7.23 -10.69 17.81
C ASN A 128 -6.15 -11.76 17.89
N TRP A 129 -4.98 -11.38 18.41
CA TRP A 129 -3.88 -12.30 18.69
C TRP A 129 -4.20 -13.22 19.85
N VAL A 130 -4.18 -14.53 19.59
CA VAL A 130 -4.31 -15.56 20.61
C VAL A 130 -2.97 -16.25 20.76
N ALA A 131 -2.44 -16.25 21.98
CA ALA A 131 -1.26 -17.00 22.37
C ALA A 131 -1.69 -18.41 22.83
N ASN A 132 -1.22 -19.44 22.13
CA ASN A 132 -1.52 -20.82 22.43
C ASN A 132 -0.25 -21.54 22.91
N THR A 133 -0.41 -22.43 23.88
CA THR A 133 0.66 -23.32 24.37
C THR A 133 0.77 -24.62 23.58
N SER A 134 -0.11 -24.82 22.60
CA SER A 134 -0.14 -26.00 21.73
C SER A 134 -0.69 -25.63 20.36
N TRP A 135 -0.39 -26.45 19.35
CA TRP A 135 -0.98 -26.34 18.02
C TRP A 135 -1.45 -27.71 17.54
N SER A 136 -2.74 -27.85 17.22
CA SER A 136 -3.29 -29.11 16.71
C SER A 136 -3.11 -29.23 15.20
N THR A 137 -2.85 -30.44 14.74
CA THR A 137 -2.85 -30.80 13.32
C THR A 137 -4.21 -30.61 12.64
N ALA A 138 -5.31 -30.55 13.41
CA ALA A 138 -6.64 -30.23 12.90
C ALA A 138 -6.85 -28.73 12.62
N SER A 139 -6.01 -27.87 13.20
CA SER A 139 -6.07 -26.42 12.99
C SER A 139 -5.38 -26.04 11.69
N ASP A 140 -6.03 -25.16 10.90
CA ASP A 140 -5.45 -24.67 9.65
C ASP A 140 -4.14 -23.92 9.89
N ILE A 141 -3.04 -24.45 9.37
CA ILE A 141 -1.69 -23.89 9.56
C ILE A 141 -1.56 -22.46 9.02
N ARG A 142 -2.42 -22.03 8.09
CA ARG A 142 -2.44 -20.66 7.57
C ARG A 142 -2.75 -19.64 8.66
N ASN A 143 -3.40 -20.07 9.73
CA ASN A 143 -3.69 -19.23 10.90
C ASN A 143 -2.47 -19.07 11.82
N LEU A 144 -1.41 -19.86 11.67
CA LEU A 144 -0.18 -19.71 12.44
C LEU A 144 0.63 -18.53 11.89
N ILE A 145 0.81 -17.50 12.70
CA ILE A 145 1.44 -16.25 12.25
C ILE A 145 2.82 -16.06 12.87
N ALA A 146 3.00 -16.51 14.12
CA ALA A 146 4.29 -16.44 14.78
C ALA A 146 4.47 -17.57 15.80
N VAL A 147 5.72 -17.93 16.05
CA VAL A 147 6.17 -18.81 17.13
C VAL A 147 7.18 -18.04 17.98
N ASP A 148 6.86 -17.83 19.25
CA ASP A 148 7.82 -17.32 20.23
C ASP A 148 8.61 -18.48 20.82
N ILE A 149 9.92 -18.31 20.88
CA ILE A 149 10.86 -19.19 21.56
C ILE A 149 11.39 -18.44 22.77
N SER A 150 11.37 -19.09 23.93
CA SER A 150 12.00 -18.60 25.15
C SER A 150 12.86 -19.72 25.75
N MET A 151 14.15 -19.47 25.93
CA MET A 151 15.08 -20.40 26.59
C MET A 151 15.85 -19.71 27.71
N GLN A 152 16.09 -20.42 28.81
CA GLN A 152 16.87 -19.93 29.96
C GLN A 152 18.10 -20.82 30.19
N LEU A 153 19.28 -20.20 30.20
CA LEU A 153 20.55 -20.86 30.50
C LEU A 153 21.09 -20.38 31.85
N PRO A 154 21.63 -21.27 32.70
CA PRO A 154 22.22 -20.89 33.97
C PRO A 154 23.53 -20.11 33.78
N ARG A 155 23.75 -19.07 34.59
CA ARG A 155 24.94 -18.20 34.58
C ARG A 155 25.93 -18.58 35.68
N THR A 156 27.23 -18.56 35.39
CA THR A 156 28.29 -18.72 36.40
C THR A 156 28.25 -17.55 37.40
N GLY A 157 27.95 -17.82 38.66
CA GLY A 157 27.77 -16.79 39.71
C GLY A 157 26.33 -16.56 40.17
N GLY A 158 25.36 -17.32 39.64
CA GLY A 158 23.96 -17.29 40.04
C GLY A 158 23.06 -16.52 39.07
N GLY A 159 21.80 -16.98 38.94
CA GLY A 159 20.81 -16.45 38.02
C GLY A 159 20.81 -17.12 36.64
N TYR A 160 19.96 -16.62 35.75
CA TYR A 160 19.73 -17.17 34.41
C TYR A 160 19.85 -16.10 33.33
N LEU A 161 20.35 -16.48 32.16
CA LEU A 161 20.29 -15.70 30.92
C LEU A 161 19.10 -16.19 30.09
N THR A 162 18.14 -15.29 29.85
CA THR A 162 16.96 -15.57 29.02
C THR A 162 17.22 -15.11 27.59
N PHE A 163 17.04 -16.02 26.63
CA PHE A 163 17.07 -15.72 25.20
C PHE A 163 15.68 -15.93 24.63
N GLN A 164 15.17 -14.89 23.97
CA GLN A 164 13.83 -14.90 23.40
C GLN A 164 13.90 -14.46 21.94
N ASN A 165 13.14 -15.14 21.09
CA ASN A 165 13.03 -14.78 19.68
C ASN A 165 11.61 -15.05 19.19
N ARG A 166 11.08 -14.16 18.34
CA ARG A 166 9.81 -14.36 17.64
C ARG A 166 10.10 -14.68 16.19
N ILE A 167 9.56 -15.80 15.70
CA ILE A 167 9.78 -16.24 14.34
C ILE A 167 8.44 -16.37 13.63
N SER A 168 8.32 -15.69 12.48
CA SER A 168 7.19 -15.86 11.57
C SER A 168 7.53 -16.93 10.54
N PRO A 169 6.73 -18.00 10.40
CA PRO A 169 6.79 -18.90 9.26
C PRO A 169 6.65 -18.13 7.95
N ARG A 170 7.34 -18.57 6.89
CA ARG A 170 7.26 -18.00 5.54
C ARG A 170 6.51 -18.89 4.54
N ASN A 171 6.55 -20.21 4.75
CA ASN A 171 6.04 -21.18 3.78
C ASN A 171 4.69 -21.81 4.14
N ASN A 172 4.06 -21.40 5.25
CA ASN A 172 2.78 -21.94 5.70
C ASN A 172 1.55 -21.25 5.05
N LYS A 173 1.77 -20.51 3.96
CA LYS A 173 0.75 -19.77 3.21
C LYS A 173 -0.08 -18.80 4.07
N ASN A 174 0.46 -18.33 5.19
CA ASN A 174 -0.19 -17.26 5.94
C ASN A 174 -0.27 -15.99 5.07
N GLN A 175 -1.33 -15.21 5.20
CA GLN A 175 -1.56 -14.01 4.38
C GLN A 175 -0.74 -12.78 4.85
N GLY A 176 0.35 -13.01 5.61
CA GLY A 176 1.20 -11.92 6.10
C GLY A 176 0.45 -10.91 6.97
N GLY A 177 -0.01 -11.34 8.15
CA GLY A 177 -0.55 -10.41 9.15
C GLY A 177 0.54 -9.53 9.77
N THR A 178 0.16 -8.39 10.33
CA THR A 178 1.02 -7.64 11.26
C THR A 178 1.54 -8.60 12.32
N VAL A 179 2.82 -8.55 12.70
CA VAL A 179 3.27 -9.39 13.83
C VAL A 179 2.52 -8.97 15.11
N PRO A 180 2.24 -9.88 16.06
CA PRO A 180 1.56 -9.52 17.30
C PRO A 180 2.25 -8.31 17.95
N THR A 181 1.47 -7.29 18.31
CA THR A 181 1.99 -6.04 18.91
C THR A 181 2.56 -6.25 20.30
N THR A 182 2.22 -7.36 20.94
CA THR A 182 2.87 -7.81 22.18
C THR A 182 4.34 -8.07 21.86
N PRO A 183 5.28 -7.25 22.35
CA PRO A 183 6.69 -7.56 22.16
C PRO A 183 6.94 -8.99 22.67
N PRO A 184 7.84 -9.78 22.06
CA PRO A 184 8.33 -10.97 22.75
C PRO A 184 8.71 -10.53 24.17
N PRO A 185 8.36 -11.32 25.22
CA PRO A 185 8.69 -10.95 26.57
C PRO A 185 10.15 -10.51 26.56
N THR A 186 10.41 -9.28 26.97
CA THR A 186 11.77 -8.75 26.86
C THR A 186 12.56 -9.44 27.96
N ALA A 187 13.75 -9.97 27.65
CA ALA A 187 14.70 -10.34 28.70
C ALA A 187 14.70 -9.17 29.71
N PRO A 188 14.48 -9.42 31.01
CA PRO A 188 14.05 -8.41 31.96
C PRO A 188 14.90 -7.16 31.77
N SER A 189 14.26 -6.13 31.20
CA SER A 189 14.87 -4.83 31.04
C SER A 189 14.96 -4.28 32.45
N TYR A 190 16.10 -4.53 33.10
CA TYR A 190 16.51 -3.72 34.22
C TYR A 190 16.65 -2.31 33.64
N GLY A 191 15.57 -1.51 33.72
CA GLY A 191 15.38 -0.17 33.16
C GLY A 191 16.30 0.89 33.76
N PHE A 192 17.51 0.49 34.13
CA PHE A 192 18.54 1.26 34.77
C PHE A 192 19.84 1.06 33.97
N GLY A 193 19.98 1.77 32.84
CA GLY A 193 21.20 1.77 32.01
C GLY A 193 21.99 3.09 32.13
N CYS A 194 23.30 3.06 31.88
CA CYS A 194 24.13 4.26 31.84
C CYS A 194 24.22 4.82 30.39
N PHE A 195 23.15 5.48 29.90
CA PHE A 195 23.05 6.02 28.53
C PHE A 195 24.26 6.82 28.02
N VAL A 196 24.77 7.77 28.81
CA VAL A 196 25.90 8.62 28.41
C VAL A 196 27.18 7.80 28.26
N ALA A 197 27.40 6.86 29.17
CA ALA A 197 28.53 5.93 29.09
C ALA A 197 28.37 4.97 27.90
N THR A 198 27.17 4.43 27.67
CA THR A 198 26.87 3.60 26.49
C THR A 198 27.11 4.36 25.18
N ALA A 199 26.71 5.63 25.10
CA ALA A 199 26.94 6.46 23.92
C ALA A 199 28.43 6.75 23.69
N ALA A 200 29.20 6.92 24.77
CA ALA A 200 30.65 7.13 24.67
C ALA A 200 31.44 5.86 24.37
N TYR A 201 31.06 4.71 24.95
CA TYR A 201 31.79 3.44 24.83
C TYR A 201 31.23 2.49 23.76
N GLY A 202 30.10 2.82 23.15
CA GLY A 202 29.54 2.14 21.99
C GLY A 202 28.60 0.97 22.30
N ALA A 203 28.71 0.35 23.48
CA ALA A 203 27.90 -0.81 23.83
C ALA A 203 27.46 -0.81 25.32
N PRO A 204 26.23 -1.25 25.66
CA PRO A 204 25.73 -1.26 27.05
C PRO A 204 26.44 -2.26 27.97
N ASP A 205 27.04 -3.28 27.37
CA ASP A 205 27.83 -4.37 27.98
C ASP A 205 29.32 -4.06 28.02
N HIS A 206 29.74 -2.86 27.60
CA HIS A 206 31.13 -2.46 27.69
C HIS A 206 31.59 -2.46 29.18
N PRO A 207 32.79 -2.98 29.52
CA PRO A 207 33.23 -3.17 30.91
C PRO A 207 33.15 -1.90 31.77
N MET A 208 33.53 -0.74 31.21
CA MET A 208 33.43 0.56 31.91
C MET A 208 31.98 0.99 32.18
N VAL A 209 31.03 0.59 31.33
CA VAL A 209 29.60 0.85 31.51
C VAL A 209 29.03 -0.05 32.60
N MET A 210 29.42 -1.33 32.61
CA MET A 210 29.03 -2.27 33.67
C MET A 210 29.56 -1.83 35.04
N LEU A 211 30.82 -1.37 35.11
CA LEU A 211 31.43 -0.86 36.34
C LEU A 211 30.66 0.34 36.93
N LEU A 212 30.29 1.32 36.10
CA LEU A 212 29.52 2.49 36.54
C LEU A 212 28.08 2.11 36.94
N ARG A 213 27.49 1.11 36.29
CA ARG A 213 26.18 0.55 36.67
C ARG A 213 26.24 -0.11 38.05
N ASP A 214 27.26 -0.93 38.31
CA ASP A 214 27.42 -1.57 39.62
C ASP A 214 27.63 -0.55 40.74
N PHE A 215 28.36 0.54 40.49
CA PHE A 215 28.51 1.63 41.46
C PHE A 215 27.17 2.29 41.77
N ARG A 216 26.39 2.59 40.72
CA ARG A 216 25.05 3.16 40.87
C ARG A 216 24.18 2.25 41.73
N ASP A 217 24.13 0.97 41.38
CA ASP A 217 23.20 0.02 41.98
C ASP A 217 23.57 -0.33 43.42
N ARG A 218 24.87 -0.50 43.72
CA ARG A 218 25.34 -0.90 45.06
C ARG A 218 25.55 0.27 46.02
N TYR A 219 25.92 1.46 45.53
CA TYR A 219 26.36 2.56 46.39
C TYR A 219 25.57 3.85 46.18
N LEU A 220 25.21 4.20 44.95
CA LEU A 220 24.51 5.48 44.69
C LEU A 220 23.03 5.41 45.11
N LEU A 221 22.33 4.32 44.80
CA LEU A 221 20.88 4.22 45.03
C LEU A 221 20.50 3.94 46.50
N THR A 222 21.46 3.66 47.38
CA THR A 222 21.21 3.31 48.78
C THR A 222 20.72 4.50 49.61
N TRP A 223 21.09 5.72 49.25
CA TRP A 223 20.74 6.96 50.00
C TRP A 223 19.91 7.94 49.18
N THR A 224 19.21 8.85 49.86
CA THR A 224 18.19 9.74 49.28
C THR A 224 18.72 10.70 48.21
N GLY A 225 19.88 11.34 48.44
CA GLY A 225 20.46 12.24 47.45
C GLY A 225 21.04 11.52 46.23
N GLY A 226 21.51 10.28 46.37
CA GLY A 226 21.95 9.47 45.23
C GLY A 226 20.77 9.01 44.36
N ARG A 227 19.61 8.73 44.96
CA ARG A 227 18.34 8.54 44.22
C ARG A 227 17.89 9.81 43.50
N TRP A 228 18.07 10.98 44.10
CA TRP A 228 17.80 12.26 43.44
C TRP A 228 18.74 12.51 42.25
N LEU A 229 20.04 12.26 42.40
CA LEU A 229 21.02 12.40 41.31
C LEU A 229 20.71 11.44 40.16
N ALA A 230 20.39 10.19 40.48
CA ALA A 230 19.96 9.21 39.49
C ALA A 230 18.70 9.68 38.76
N LYS A 231 17.70 10.22 39.47
CA LYS A 231 16.49 10.78 38.86
C LYS A 231 16.83 11.88 37.84
N GLN A 232 17.69 12.84 38.20
CA GLN A 232 18.12 13.90 37.28
C GLN A 232 18.88 13.34 36.06
N TYR A 233 19.74 12.34 36.28
CA TYR A 233 20.43 11.65 35.20
C TYR A 233 19.48 10.94 34.24
N TYR A 234 18.41 10.29 34.73
CA TYR A 234 17.42 9.66 33.86
C TYR A 234 16.53 10.68 33.14
N THR A 235 16.29 11.85 33.73
CA THR A 235 15.52 12.93 33.10
C THR A 235 16.29 13.60 31.96
N HIS A 236 17.60 13.80 32.08
CA HIS A 236 18.39 14.57 31.10
C HIS A 236 19.42 13.74 30.30
N GLY A 237 19.76 12.55 30.76
CA GLY A 237 20.76 11.67 30.16
C GLY A 237 20.48 11.21 28.73
N PRO A 238 19.23 10.93 28.32
CA PRO A 238 18.92 10.54 26.94
C PRO A 238 19.29 11.63 25.92
N ALA A 239 18.92 12.89 26.17
CA ALA A 239 19.25 14.01 25.30
C ALA A 239 20.76 14.23 25.19
N ALA A 240 21.49 14.08 26.30
CA ALA A 240 22.95 14.16 26.28
C ALA A 240 23.59 13.00 25.48
N ALA A 241 23.06 11.79 25.59
CA ALA A 241 23.56 10.61 24.88
C ALA A 241 23.41 10.75 23.35
N ASP A 242 22.32 11.33 22.87
CA ASP A 242 22.10 11.56 21.44
C ASP A 242 23.06 12.60 20.84
N VAL A 243 23.48 13.60 21.62
CA VAL A 243 24.49 14.58 21.19
C VAL A 243 25.89 13.94 21.05
N ILE A 244 26.17 12.88 21.83
CA ILE A 244 27.48 12.20 21.87
C ILE A 244 27.57 11.10 20.80
N ARG A 245 26.46 10.39 20.57
CA ARG A 245 26.41 9.24 19.65
C ARG A 245 26.86 9.66 18.25
N ASN A 246 27.69 8.82 17.62
CA ASN A 246 28.28 9.05 16.29
C ASN A 246 29.22 10.27 16.13
N ARG A 247 29.65 10.92 17.22
CA ARG A 247 30.64 12.02 17.18
C ARG A 247 31.96 11.64 17.86
N PRO A 248 33.06 11.35 17.11
CA PRO A 248 34.31 10.83 17.67
C PRO A 248 34.94 11.71 18.75
N VAL A 249 34.94 13.03 18.54
CA VAL A 249 35.52 14.01 19.47
C VAL A 249 34.69 14.11 20.76
N ALA A 250 33.36 14.06 20.65
CA ALA A 250 32.46 14.11 21.81
C ALA A 250 32.56 12.82 22.64
N MET A 251 32.61 11.66 21.99
CA MET A 251 32.86 10.38 22.66
C MET A 251 34.19 10.38 23.40
N TRP A 252 35.25 10.87 22.76
CA TRP A 252 36.57 10.99 23.39
C TRP A 252 36.56 11.92 24.61
N ALA A 253 35.97 13.11 24.49
CA ALA A 253 35.85 14.05 25.60
C ALA A 253 35.08 13.45 26.80
N VAL A 254 33.99 12.73 26.53
CA VAL A 254 33.19 12.07 27.57
C VAL A 254 33.95 10.89 28.19
N ARG A 255 34.74 10.13 27.42
CA ARG A 255 35.62 9.09 27.96
C ARG A 255 36.66 9.68 28.90
N CYS A 256 37.29 10.81 28.54
CA CYS A 256 38.24 11.51 29.41
C CYS A 256 37.58 12.02 30.70
N LEU A 257 36.34 12.50 30.62
CA LEU A 257 35.60 13.00 31.79
C LEU A 257 35.12 11.85 32.71
N LEU A 258 34.73 10.71 32.13
CA LEU A 258 34.29 9.54 32.87
C LEU A 258 35.45 8.69 33.42
N ALA A 259 36.64 8.75 32.84
CA ALA A 259 37.80 7.97 33.26
C ALA A 259 38.17 8.15 34.77
N PRO A 260 38.30 9.38 35.32
CA PRO A 260 38.59 9.53 36.74
C PRO A 260 37.46 9.02 37.65
N LEU A 261 36.21 9.17 37.20
CA LEU A 261 35.05 8.63 37.92
C LEU A 261 35.07 7.10 37.89
N ALA A 262 35.33 6.49 36.75
CA ALA A 262 35.44 5.04 36.58
C ALA A 262 36.60 4.46 37.41
N ALA A 263 37.74 5.17 37.47
CA ALA A 263 38.85 4.77 38.34
C ALA A 263 38.46 4.83 39.83
N LEU A 264 37.77 5.89 40.24
CA LEU A 264 37.27 6.05 41.62
C LEU A 264 36.21 5.00 41.97
N THR A 265 35.28 4.69 41.07
CA THR A 265 34.28 3.64 41.29
C THR A 265 34.91 2.25 41.31
N PHE A 266 35.92 2.01 40.49
CA PHE A 266 36.74 0.80 40.57
C PHE A 266 37.40 0.68 41.94
N CYS A 267 38.02 1.74 42.46
CA CYS A 267 38.59 1.74 43.80
C CYS A 267 37.51 1.52 44.88
N LEU A 268 36.33 2.14 44.78
CA LEU A 268 35.26 1.96 45.77
C LEU A 268 34.69 0.54 45.78
N ILE A 269 34.50 -0.07 44.61
CA ILE A 269 33.87 -1.39 44.49
C ILE A 269 34.88 -2.51 44.78
N TYR A 270 36.08 -2.40 44.22
CA TYR A 270 37.04 -3.49 44.17
C TYR A 270 38.29 -3.28 45.05
N ALA A 271 38.57 -2.05 45.51
CA ALA A 271 39.75 -1.75 46.36
C ALA A 271 39.49 -0.65 47.42
N PRO A 272 38.49 -0.79 48.32
CA PRO A 272 38.01 0.29 49.19
C PRO A 272 39.08 0.85 50.15
N LEU A 273 40.09 0.03 50.50
CA LEU A 273 41.24 0.45 51.34
C LEU A 273 42.23 1.38 50.61
N ALA A 274 42.15 1.52 49.28
CA ALA A 274 42.99 2.45 48.50
C ALA A 274 42.64 3.92 48.77
N ILE A 275 41.40 4.21 49.16
CA ILE A 275 40.87 5.57 49.37
C ILE A 275 41.48 6.25 50.60
N PRO A 276 41.50 5.65 51.81
CA PRO A 276 42.17 6.26 52.95
C PRO A 276 43.68 6.41 52.70
N PHE A 277 44.29 5.51 51.93
CA PHE A 277 45.71 5.59 51.59
C PHE A 277 46.06 6.79 50.68
N LEU A 278 45.28 6.99 49.61
CA LEU A 278 45.42 8.17 48.74
C LEU A 278 45.16 9.48 49.48
N ALA A 279 44.18 9.48 50.40
CA ALA A 279 43.89 10.62 51.27
C ALA A 279 45.05 10.92 52.22
N VAL A 280 45.65 9.91 52.85
CA VAL A 280 46.80 10.10 53.75
C VAL A 280 48.02 10.61 52.99
N ILE A 281 48.30 10.08 51.78
CA ILE A 281 49.40 10.57 50.93
C ILE A 281 49.16 12.02 50.50
N SER A 282 47.94 12.38 50.11
CA SER A 282 47.63 13.76 49.72
C SER A 282 47.72 14.72 50.91
N LEU A 283 47.34 14.29 52.11
CA LEU A 283 47.44 15.08 53.35
C LEU A 283 48.90 15.28 53.77
N ILE A 284 49.75 14.26 53.61
CA ILE A 284 51.20 14.35 53.84
C ILE A 284 51.84 15.32 52.83
N LEU A 285 51.49 15.23 51.54
CA LEU A 285 51.98 16.14 50.49
C LEU A 285 51.51 17.58 50.68
N THR A 286 50.24 17.77 51.05
CA THR A 286 49.64 19.10 51.25
C THR A 286 50.15 19.74 52.55
N GLY A 287 50.35 18.97 53.62
CA GLY A 287 51.01 19.42 54.84
C GLY A 287 52.47 19.82 54.61
N ALA A 288 53.20 19.08 53.78
CA ALA A 288 54.56 19.43 53.36
C ALA A 288 54.60 20.76 52.58
N LEU A 289 53.64 21.00 51.68
CA LEU A 289 53.54 22.24 50.89
C LEU A 289 53.07 23.46 51.70
N PHE A 290 52.14 23.29 52.65
CA PHE A 290 51.61 24.40 53.46
C PHE A 290 52.59 24.85 54.56
N SER A 291 53.43 23.93 55.06
CA SER A 291 54.50 24.24 56.02
C SER A 291 55.67 25.03 55.40
N ALA A 292 55.79 25.06 54.07
CA ALA A 292 56.80 25.83 53.34
C ALA A 292 56.42 27.31 53.09
N GLY A 293 55.16 27.73 53.35
CA GLY A 293 54.62 29.03 52.94
C GLY A 293 54.44 30.13 54.01
N ARG A 294 54.54 29.84 55.32
CA ARG A 294 54.35 30.84 56.40
C ARG A 294 55.33 30.65 57.58
N ARG A 295 56.54 31.22 57.46
CA ARG A 295 57.39 31.85 58.50
C ARG A 295 58.88 31.71 58.15
N ARG A 296 59.54 32.87 58.09
CA ARG A 296 61.00 33.00 58.21
C ARG A 296 61.43 32.46 59.58
N GLN A 297 62.41 31.56 59.56
CA GLN A 297 63.20 30.99 60.67
C GLN A 297 62.49 30.08 61.69
N ILE A 298 62.41 28.79 61.36
CA ILE A 298 62.59 27.69 62.31
C ILE A 298 63.58 26.69 61.68
N LYS A 299 64.68 26.38 62.38
CA LYS A 299 65.50 25.20 62.10
C LYS A 299 64.75 23.97 62.65
N LEU A 300 63.98 23.29 61.81
CA LEU A 300 63.45 21.94 62.06
C LEU A 300 64.33 20.92 61.29
N PRO A 301 64.83 19.85 61.93
CA PRO A 301 65.91 19.02 61.41
C PRO A 301 65.45 17.91 60.44
N PHE A 302 64.30 18.09 59.77
CA PHE A 302 63.71 17.08 58.89
C PHE A 302 63.87 17.39 57.39
N LEU A 303 64.18 18.64 57.01
CA LEU A 303 64.38 19.05 55.62
C LEU A 303 65.86 19.09 55.20
N ARG A 304 66.64 18.12 55.68
CA ARG A 304 68.01 17.85 55.20
C ARG A 304 68.20 16.47 54.56
N PHE A 305 67.10 15.74 54.32
CA PHE A 305 67.10 14.42 53.67
C PHE A 305 66.83 14.44 52.16
N MET A 306 66.74 15.63 51.55
CA MET A 306 66.48 15.80 50.13
C MET A 306 67.74 15.66 49.25
N ASN A 307 68.70 14.83 49.68
CA ASN A 307 69.96 14.61 48.97
C ASN A 307 70.49 13.16 49.10
N GLN A 308 69.62 12.15 48.98
CA GLN A 308 70.06 10.76 48.75
C GLN A 308 69.27 10.09 47.62
N ARG A 309 69.99 9.69 46.56
CA ARG A 309 69.51 9.26 45.23
C ARG A 309 69.01 7.79 45.15
N GLY A 310 68.66 7.14 46.27
CA GLY A 310 68.42 5.69 46.30
C GLY A 310 66.96 5.23 46.27
N SER A 311 66.04 5.89 46.98
CA SER A 311 64.70 5.34 47.24
C SER A 311 63.64 5.72 46.19
N VAL A 312 63.84 6.82 45.46
CA VAL A 312 62.91 7.27 44.41
C VAL A 312 62.85 6.27 43.25
N LEU A 313 63.97 5.64 42.90
CA LEU A 313 64.04 4.73 41.75
C LEU A 313 63.22 3.45 41.96
N ILE A 314 63.24 2.88 43.17
CA ILE A 314 62.51 1.64 43.48
C ILE A 314 61.00 1.89 43.49
N GLY A 315 60.55 3.02 44.08
CA GLY A 315 59.14 3.41 44.03
C GLY A 315 58.66 3.66 42.60
N LEU A 316 59.47 4.32 41.78
CA LEU A 316 59.13 4.65 40.39
C LEU A 316 59.09 3.40 39.50
N ILE A 317 60.08 2.50 39.64
CA ILE A 317 60.08 1.20 38.93
C ILE A 317 58.87 0.35 39.36
N GLY A 318 58.54 0.30 40.65
CA GLY A 318 57.36 -0.42 41.13
C GLY A 318 56.06 0.09 40.48
N THR A 319 55.89 1.41 40.40
CA THR A 319 54.70 1.99 39.74
C THR A 319 54.69 1.78 38.22
N MET A 320 55.85 1.87 37.55
CA MET A 320 55.95 1.63 36.10
C MET A 320 55.66 0.18 35.73
N VAL A 321 56.16 -0.79 36.50
CA VAL A 321 55.89 -2.22 36.25
C VAL A 321 54.41 -2.54 36.47
N VAL A 322 53.78 -2.01 37.53
CA VAL A 322 52.35 -2.22 37.79
C VAL A 322 51.48 -1.63 36.67
N MET A 323 51.77 -0.41 36.22
CA MET A 323 51.03 0.21 35.11
C MET A 323 51.27 -0.50 33.78
N GLY A 324 52.50 -0.98 33.52
CA GLY A 324 52.82 -1.74 32.32
C GLY A 324 52.08 -3.08 32.24
N VAL A 325 52.00 -3.80 33.37
CA VAL A 325 51.27 -5.08 33.45
C VAL A 325 49.76 -4.88 33.28
N LEU A 326 49.19 -3.84 33.90
CA LEU A 326 47.76 -3.50 33.74
C LEU A 326 47.42 -3.08 32.30
N GLY A 327 48.28 -2.29 31.65
CA GLY A 327 48.12 -1.88 30.27
C GLY A 327 48.21 -3.05 29.28
N ALA A 328 49.17 -3.96 29.48
CA ALA A 328 49.35 -5.14 28.63
C ALA A 328 48.19 -6.15 28.78
N ALA A 329 47.60 -6.27 29.97
CA ALA A 329 46.44 -7.14 30.22
C ALA A 329 45.14 -6.62 29.57
N MET A 330 44.98 -5.31 29.36
CA MET A 330 43.77 -4.73 28.76
C MET A 330 43.69 -4.87 27.22
N LEU A 331 44.83 -4.97 26.53
CA LEU A 331 44.88 -4.96 25.06
C LEU A 331 44.25 -6.20 24.37
N PRO A 332 44.51 -7.45 24.80
CA PRO A 332 43.90 -8.64 24.20
C PRO A 332 42.39 -8.74 24.41
N ILE A 333 41.86 -8.06 25.44
CA ILE A 333 40.43 -8.09 25.82
C ILE A 333 39.57 -7.29 24.82
N LEU A 334 40.15 -6.29 24.13
CA LEU A 334 39.41 -5.41 23.22
C LEU A 334 39.41 -5.87 21.76
N SER A 335 40.34 -6.73 21.34
CA SER A 335 40.56 -7.08 19.93
C SER A 335 39.84 -8.35 19.44
N ALA A 336 39.63 -9.36 20.30
CA ALA A 336 39.06 -10.64 19.88
C ALA A 336 37.52 -10.59 19.65
N SER A 337 36.81 -9.62 20.25
CA SER A 337 35.34 -9.51 20.17
C SER A 337 34.83 -8.99 18.82
N SER A 338 35.63 -8.25 18.05
CA SER A 338 35.16 -7.50 16.88
C SER A 338 35.25 -8.29 15.56
N MET A 339 36.12 -9.29 15.44
CA MET A 339 36.33 -10.02 14.18
C MET A 339 35.30 -11.12 13.89
N ASN A 340 34.81 -11.86 14.90
CA ASN A 340 33.84 -12.95 14.67
C ASN A 340 32.43 -12.45 14.31
N GLN A 341 32.07 -11.21 14.65
CA GLN A 341 30.78 -10.63 14.27
C GLN A 341 30.70 -10.29 12.78
N ALA A 342 31.83 -9.99 12.12
CA ALA A 342 31.85 -9.53 10.74
C ALA A 342 31.44 -10.61 9.72
N PHE A 343 31.87 -11.86 9.89
CA PHE A 343 31.54 -12.95 8.96
C PHE A 343 30.08 -13.41 9.08
N ALA A 344 29.53 -13.46 10.30
CA ALA A 344 28.11 -13.77 10.52
C ALA A 344 27.18 -12.67 9.96
N ASP A 345 27.62 -11.40 10.02
CA ASP A 345 26.89 -10.26 9.45
C ASP A 345 26.87 -10.30 7.92
N GLN A 346 27.98 -10.67 7.27
CA GLN A 346 28.04 -10.80 5.81
C GLN A 346 27.09 -11.86 5.26
N GLY A 347 26.95 -13.02 5.92
CA GLY A 347 26.02 -14.08 5.51
C GLY A 347 24.54 -13.71 5.68
N ARG A 348 24.20 -12.86 6.66
CA ARG A 348 22.83 -12.32 6.81
C ARG A 348 22.53 -11.27 5.74
N LYS A 349 23.51 -10.42 5.41
CA LYS A 349 23.37 -9.41 4.35
C LYS A 349 23.11 -10.05 3.00
N THR A 350 23.87 -11.07 2.59
CA THR A 350 23.63 -11.76 1.30
C THR A 350 22.25 -12.41 1.22
N TYR A 351 21.72 -12.94 2.34
CA TYR A 351 20.35 -13.44 2.41
C TYR A 351 19.29 -12.34 2.22
N PHE A 352 19.41 -11.21 2.93
CA PHE A 352 18.47 -10.10 2.76
C PHE A 352 18.56 -9.44 1.37
N LEU A 353 19.75 -9.44 0.76
CA LEU A 353 19.94 -9.00 -0.62
C LEU A 353 19.18 -9.92 -1.60
N ALA A 354 19.24 -11.23 -1.41
CA ALA A 354 18.45 -12.18 -2.20
C ALA A 354 16.93 -12.01 -1.98
N GLU A 355 16.46 -11.79 -0.73
CA GLU A 355 15.04 -11.48 -0.48
C GLU A 355 14.58 -10.19 -1.19
N SER A 356 15.47 -9.20 -1.28
CA SER A 356 15.18 -7.93 -1.94
C SER A 356 14.92 -8.11 -3.44
N GLY A 357 15.59 -9.07 -4.09
CA GLY A 357 15.39 -9.34 -5.50
C GLY A 357 13.99 -9.89 -5.82
N PHE A 358 13.45 -10.79 -5.00
CA PHE A 358 12.05 -11.23 -5.16
C PHE A 358 11.06 -10.09 -4.94
N ARG A 359 11.25 -9.26 -3.90
CA ARG A 359 10.38 -8.11 -3.65
C ARG A 359 10.39 -7.13 -4.82
N TYR A 360 11.56 -6.87 -5.40
CA TYR A 360 11.71 -6.05 -6.59
C TYR A 360 10.99 -6.68 -7.80
N ALA A 361 11.25 -7.95 -8.10
CA ALA A 361 10.58 -8.66 -9.20
C ALA A 361 9.06 -8.67 -9.04
N ALA A 362 8.58 -8.92 -7.82
CA ALA A 362 7.17 -8.92 -7.51
C ALA A 362 6.54 -7.53 -7.71
N SER A 363 7.21 -6.47 -7.24
CA SER A 363 6.73 -5.09 -7.44
C SER A 363 6.64 -4.70 -8.92
N GLN A 364 7.64 -5.10 -9.73
CA GLN A 364 7.67 -4.80 -11.17
C GLN A 364 6.58 -5.56 -11.93
N PHE A 365 6.28 -6.80 -11.53
CA PHE A 365 5.20 -7.59 -12.12
C PHE A 365 3.81 -7.06 -11.72
N LEU A 366 3.63 -6.66 -10.46
CA LEU A 366 2.34 -6.18 -9.94
C LEU A 366 1.99 -4.76 -10.37
N ASN A 367 2.98 -3.90 -10.63
CA ASN A 367 2.76 -2.52 -11.07
C ASN A 367 2.25 -2.43 -12.53
N VAL A 368 2.36 -3.52 -13.29
CA VAL A 368 2.03 -3.53 -14.71
C VAL A 368 0.62 -4.05 -14.93
N GLY A 369 -0.20 -3.27 -15.67
CA GLY A 369 -1.63 -3.49 -15.80
C GLY A 369 -2.05 -4.59 -16.79
N THR A 370 -1.41 -4.69 -17.96
CA THR A 370 -1.79 -5.66 -19.01
C THR A 370 -0.97 -6.94 -18.95
N GLU A 371 -1.58 -8.07 -19.32
CA GLU A 371 -0.89 -9.37 -19.36
C GLU A 371 0.32 -9.34 -20.31
N ALA A 372 0.22 -8.70 -21.47
CA ALA A 372 1.33 -8.56 -22.41
C ALA A 372 2.50 -7.75 -21.82
N ALA A 373 2.21 -6.70 -21.04
CA ALA A 373 3.24 -5.91 -20.39
C ALA A 373 3.83 -6.65 -19.17
N LYS A 374 3.06 -7.49 -18.47
CA LYS A 374 3.57 -8.39 -17.42
C LYS A 374 4.61 -9.37 -17.97
N GLU A 375 4.36 -9.97 -19.13
CA GLU A 375 5.35 -10.84 -19.82
C GLU A 375 6.60 -10.06 -20.26
N THR A 376 6.42 -8.82 -20.71
CA THR A 376 7.55 -7.93 -21.05
C THR A 376 8.39 -7.61 -19.81
N ALA A 377 7.75 -7.37 -18.67
CA ALA A 377 8.42 -7.15 -17.40
C ALA A 377 9.20 -8.39 -16.95
N LEU A 378 8.62 -9.60 -17.05
CA LEU A 378 9.31 -10.85 -16.75
C LEU A 378 10.56 -11.05 -17.62
N THR A 379 10.46 -10.74 -18.92
CA THR A 379 11.58 -10.83 -19.86
C THR A 379 12.69 -9.85 -19.48
N ASN A 380 12.35 -8.61 -19.10
CA ASN A 380 13.31 -7.59 -18.66
C ASN A 380 13.96 -7.90 -17.30
N LEU A 381 13.30 -8.69 -16.46
CA LEU A 381 13.83 -9.12 -15.16
C LEU A 381 14.75 -10.32 -15.28
N ASN A 382 14.60 -11.14 -16.32
CA ASN A 382 15.37 -12.36 -16.48
C ASN A 382 16.88 -12.07 -16.62
N ASN A 383 17.68 -12.67 -15.74
CA ASN A 383 19.13 -12.47 -15.60
C ASN A 383 19.55 -11.02 -15.30
N LYS A 384 18.62 -10.17 -14.81
CA LYS A 384 18.93 -8.79 -14.44
C LYS A 384 19.71 -8.76 -13.14
N THR A 385 20.85 -8.06 -13.14
CA THR A 385 21.63 -7.78 -11.92
C THR A 385 21.42 -6.34 -11.49
N CYS A 386 21.01 -6.14 -10.24
CA CYS A 386 20.80 -4.83 -9.62
C CYS A 386 21.90 -4.59 -8.60
N ASN A 387 22.64 -3.48 -8.77
CA ASN A 387 23.73 -3.09 -7.88
C ASN A 387 23.25 -2.00 -6.92
N LEU A 388 23.52 -2.15 -5.63
CA LEU A 388 23.24 -1.12 -4.63
C LEU A 388 24.33 -0.05 -4.63
N SER A 389 23.94 1.21 -4.45
CA SER A 389 24.88 2.33 -4.35
C SER A 389 25.85 2.16 -3.19
N GLY A 390 27.10 2.63 -3.35
CA GLY A 390 28.08 2.67 -2.26
C GLY A 390 28.68 1.33 -1.89
N ASN A 391 28.84 0.40 -2.85
CA ASN A 391 29.36 -0.96 -2.63
C ASN A 391 28.53 -1.80 -1.62
N GLY A 392 27.21 -1.57 -1.57
CA GLY A 392 26.29 -2.27 -0.66
C GLY A 392 25.97 -3.73 -1.03
N GLY A 393 26.54 -4.25 -2.11
CA GLY A 393 26.24 -5.58 -2.68
C GLY A 393 25.34 -5.51 -3.91
N SER A 394 25.00 -6.67 -4.46
CA SER A 394 24.12 -6.80 -5.62
C SER A 394 23.17 -7.99 -5.46
N PHE A 395 22.11 -8.01 -6.26
CA PHE A 395 21.28 -9.19 -6.43
C PHE A 395 20.97 -9.43 -7.91
N THR A 396 20.95 -10.69 -8.31
CA THR A 396 20.61 -11.14 -9.66
C THR A 396 19.31 -11.93 -9.63
N ILE A 397 18.43 -11.73 -10.61
CA ILE A 397 17.11 -12.37 -10.68
C ILE A 397 17.08 -13.35 -11.87
N GLY A 398 16.66 -14.58 -11.64
CA GLY A 398 16.35 -15.56 -12.68
C GLY A 398 14.84 -15.80 -12.74
N VAL A 399 14.28 -15.85 -13.96
CA VAL A 399 12.83 -15.98 -14.18
C VAL A 399 12.54 -17.23 -14.98
N TYR A 400 11.74 -18.15 -14.41
CA TYR A 400 11.45 -19.46 -14.98
C TYR A 400 9.92 -19.73 -15.03
N PRO A 401 9.22 -19.27 -16.09
CA PRO A 401 7.79 -19.49 -16.26
C PRO A 401 7.46 -20.93 -16.63
N TYR A 402 6.33 -21.46 -16.12
CA TYR A 402 5.82 -22.78 -16.49
C TYR A 402 4.80 -22.77 -17.64
N TRP A 403 4.55 -21.60 -18.24
CA TRP A 403 3.71 -21.44 -19.43
C TRP A 403 4.52 -20.81 -20.56
N SER A 404 4.04 -21.00 -21.78
CA SER A 404 4.64 -20.43 -23.00
C SER A 404 3.53 -19.89 -23.91
N LYS A 405 3.86 -19.09 -24.91
CA LYS A 405 2.92 -18.64 -25.94
C LYS A 405 3.19 -19.29 -27.28
N THR A 406 2.14 -19.60 -28.02
CA THR A 406 2.27 -20.19 -29.37
C THR A 406 3.01 -19.25 -30.32
N SER A 407 3.97 -19.77 -31.09
CA SER A 407 4.75 -19.00 -32.07
C SER A 407 4.52 -19.46 -33.51
N SER A 408 4.74 -20.74 -33.80
CA SER A 408 4.57 -21.30 -35.15
C SER A 408 4.36 -22.80 -35.09
N VAL A 409 3.73 -23.37 -36.13
CA VAL A 409 3.57 -24.81 -36.29
C VAL A 409 4.16 -25.24 -37.64
N SER A 410 4.88 -26.35 -37.65
CA SER A 410 5.48 -26.95 -38.85
C SER A 410 4.98 -28.37 -39.04
N GLY A 411 4.53 -28.69 -40.27
CA GLY A 411 4.03 -30.02 -40.64
C GLY A 411 2.86 -30.54 -39.79
N GLY A 412 2.13 -29.64 -39.12
CA GLY A 412 1.04 -29.92 -38.19
C GLY A 412 1.38 -30.71 -36.92
N THR A 413 2.62 -31.17 -36.78
CA THR A 413 3.06 -32.08 -35.71
C THR A 413 4.16 -31.50 -34.83
N THR A 414 4.72 -30.35 -35.21
CA THR A 414 5.78 -29.65 -34.44
C THR A 414 5.35 -28.22 -34.10
N LEU A 415 5.19 -27.90 -32.82
CA LEU A 415 4.83 -26.57 -32.32
C LEU A 415 6.04 -25.90 -31.68
N SER A 416 6.35 -24.67 -32.13
CA SER A 416 7.29 -23.78 -31.48
C SER A 416 6.56 -22.77 -30.61
N THR A 417 7.09 -22.51 -29.40
CA THR A 417 6.51 -21.61 -28.41
C THR A 417 7.57 -20.67 -27.82
N THR A 418 7.16 -19.47 -27.41
CA THR A 418 8.02 -18.47 -26.76
C THR A 418 7.73 -18.37 -25.26
N ILE A 419 8.77 -18.18 -24.45
CA ILE A 419 8.72 -18.11 -22.99
C ILE A 419 9.24 -16.75 -22.55
N ALA A 420 8.50 -16.08 -21.67
CA ALA A 420 8.85 -14.78 -21.09
C ALA A 420 9.87 -14.92 -19.95
N GLY A 421 11.03 -15.50 -20.26
CA GLY A 421 12.06 -15.87 -19.30
C GLY A 421 12.91 -17.01 -19.81
N THR A 422 13.40 -17.85 -18.91
CA THR A 422 14.17 -19.05 -19.28
C THR A 422 13.33 -20.30 -19.09
N ASN A 423 13.37 -21.20 -20.06
CA ASN A 423 12.69 -22.50 -20.01
C ASN A 423 13.17 -23.32 -18.78
N PRO A 424 12.26 -23.75 -17.89
CA PRO A 424 12.58 -24.69 -16.82
C PRO A 424 13.15 -26.00 -17.38
N SER A 425 14.28 -26.46 -16.87
CA SER A 425 14.98 -27.67 -17.32
C SER A 425 15.56 -28.44 -16.14
N SER A 426 15.90 -29.72 -16.34
CA SER A 426 16.51 -30.54 -15.27
C SER A 426 17.86 -30.02 -14.75
N THR A 427 18.53 -29.12 -15.48
CA THR A 427 19.81 -28.51 -15.13
C THR A 427 19.70 -27.08 -14.60
N THR A 428 18.56 -26.42 -14.76
CA THR A 428 18.26 -25.15 -14.10
C THR A 428 17.74 -25.42 -12.68
N PRO A 429 17.74 -24.43 -11.76
CA PRO A 429 17.11 -24.59 -10.44
C PRO A 429 15.64 -25.07 -10.52
N ALA A 430 15.00 -24.85 -11.68
CA ALA A 430 13.63 -25.19 -11.98
C ALA A 430 13.44 -26.64 -12.47
N LYS A 431 13.08 -27.55 -11.56
CA LYS A 431 12.93 -29.00 -11.81
C LYS A 431 11.72 -29.38 -12.69
N ARG A 432 11.73 -29.04 -13.98
CA ARG A 432 10.80 -29.58 -15.00
C ARG A 432 11.46 -30.75 -15.72
N ASN A 433 10.73 -31.86 -15.87
CA ASN A 433 11.18 -33.02 -16.64
C ASN A 433 10.05 -33.53 -17.54
N THR A 434 10.18 -33.30 -18.84
CA THR A 434 9.22 -33.68 -19.89
C THR A 434 9.76 -34.77 -20.82
N SER A 435 10.83 -35.47 -20.42
CA SER A 435 11.60 -36.42 -21.28
C SER A 435 10.81 -37.62 -21.80
N SER A 436 9.62 -37.90 -21.26
CA SER A 436 8.77 -39.05 -21.62
C SER A 436 7.51 -38.66 -22.39
N GLY A 437 7.47 -37.45 -22.95
CA GLY A 437 6.27 -36.87 -23.56
C GLY A 437 5.28 -36.34 -22.52
N GLY A 438 4.20 -35.72 -22.99
CA GLY A 438 3.24 -35.07 -22.11
C GLY A 438 2.03 -34.51 -22.85
N TYR A 439 1.30 -33.64 -22.15
CA TYR A 439 0.06 -33.07 -22.64
C TYR A 439 0.05 -31.55 -22.46
N LEU A 440 -0.61 -30.85 -23.37
CA LEU A 440 -0.70 -29.41 -23.43
C LEU A 440 -2.15 -28.97 -23.63
N ARG A 441 -2.49 -27.83 -23.05
CA ARG A 441 -3.70 -27.08 -23.39
C ARG A 441 -3.28 -25.85 -24.17
N ILE A 442 -3.93 -25.63 -25.31
CA ILE A 442 -3.70 -24.49 -26.19
C ILE A 442 -5.07 -23.88 -26.47
N GLY A 443 -5.34 -22.71 -25.89
CA GLY A 443 -6.69 -22.13 -25.92
C GLY A 443 -7.71 -23.02 -25.21
N SER A 444 -8.74 -23.48 -25.94
CA SER A 444 -9.74 -24.44 -25.45
C SER A 444 -9.33 -25.89 -25.63
N ASP A 445 -8.33 -26.17 -26.47
CA ASP A 445 -8.10 -27.50 -27.01
C ASP A 445 -6.93 -28.20 -26.32
N PHE A 446 -6.93 -29.53 -26.38
CA PHE A 446 -5.99 -30.39 -25.70
C PHE A 446 -5.19 -31.23 -26.69
N TYR A 447 -3.87 -31.28 -26.48
CA TYR A 447 -2.92 -31.96 -27.34
C TYR A 447 -2.00 -32.87 -26.52
N SER A 448 -1.57 -33.97 -27.12
CA SER A 448 -0.46 -34.80 -26.64
C SER A 448 0.79 -34.52 -27.47
N PHE A 449 1.97 -34.67 -26.88
CA PHE A 449 3.25 -34.58 -27.59
C PHE A 449 4.18 -35.72 -27.14
N THR A 450 5.04 -36.17 -28.04
CA THR A 450 5.97 -37.29 -27.80
C THR A 450 7.29 -36.81 -27.23
N ASN A 451 7.86 -35.74 -27.79
CA ASN A 451 9.11 -35.17 -27.29
C ASN A 451 9.02 -33.65 -27.19
N ASP A 452 9.71 -33.11 -26.20
CA ASP A 452 10.01 -31.70 -26.04
C ASP A 452 11.52 -31.57 -26.25
N SER A 453 11.95 -30.86 -27.30
CA SER A 453 13.35 -30.48 -27.37
C SER A 453 13.51 -29.35 -26.38
N GLY A 454 14.04 -29.66 -25.20
CA GLY A 454 14.30 -28.72 -24.11
C GLY A 454 15.32 -27.66 -24.52
N SER A 455 14.93 -26.76 -25.43
CA SER A 455 15.77 -25.67 -25.89
C SER A 455 16.06 -24.76 -24.70
N THR A 456 17.32 -24.73 -24.32
CA THR A 456 17.86 -23.79 -23.33
C THR A 456 17.65 -22.38 -23.84
N GLY A 457 16.89 -21.56 -23.12
CA GLY A 457 16.62 -20.16 -23.51
C GLY A 457 15.15 -19.80 -23.41
N THR A 458 14.68 -18.95 -24.35
CA THR A 458 13.34 -18.34 -24.37
C THR A 458 12.35 -19.07 -25.27
N THR A 459 12.69 -20.25 -25.78
CA THR A 459 11.87 -21.00 -26.75
C THR A 459 11.71 -22.43 -26.28
N ALA A 460 10.53 -23.04 -26.50
CA ALA A 460 10.28 -24.47 -26.29
C ALA A 460 9.60 -25.07 -27.52
N VAL A 461 10.03 -26.26 -27.95
CA VAL A 461 9.54 -26.91 -29.17
C VAL A 461 9.02 -28.31 -28.85
N TYR A 462 7.75 -28.55 -29.17
CA TYR A 462 7.05 -29.81 -28.93
C TYR A 462 6.86 -30.55 -30.26
N THR A 463 7.19 -31.84 -30.30
CA THR A 463 7.14 -32.69 -31.50
C THR A 463 6.21 -33.90 -31.29
N GLY A 464 5.63 -34.38 -32.38
CA GLY A 464 4.67 -35.49 -32.35
C GLY A 464 3.31 -35.08 -31.79
N LEU A 465 2.85 -33.86 -32.11
CA LEU A 465 1.55 -33.36 -31.66
C LEU A 465 0.38 -34.19 -32.20
N SER A 466 -0.51 -34.59 -31.30
CA SER A 466 -1.76 -35.27 -31.64
C SER A 466 -2.92 -34.72 -30.79
N PRO A 467 -4.04 -34.29 -31.40
CA PRO A 467 -4.30 -34.21 -32.84
C PRO A 467 -3.36 -33.25 -33.59
N ALA A 468 -3.19 -33.42 -34.90
CA ALA A 468 -2.36 -32.51 -35.70
C ALA A 468 -2.97 -31.10 -35.74
N MET A 469 -2.15 -30.08 -35.52
CA MET A 469 -2.57 -28.68 -35.50
C MET A 469 -2.41 -28.06 -36.90
N ALA A 470 -3.51 -27.65 -37.53
CA ALA A 470 -3.48 -27.10 -38.88
C ALA A 470 -2.76 -25.73 -38.95
N SER A 471 -2.99 -24.86 -37.98
CA SER A 471 -2.35 -23.54 -37.89
C SER A 471 -2.35 -23.02 -36.45
N VAL A 472 -1.43 -22.10 -36.15
CA VAL A 472 -1.42 -21.35 -34.89
C VAL A 472 -2.37 -20.15 -35.01
N PRO A 473 -3.15 -19.80 -33.96
CA PRO A 473 -3.98 -18.59 -33.97
C PRO A 473 -3.17 -17.32 -34.25
N ALA A 474 -3.77 -16.34 -34.93
CA ALA A 474 -3.11 -15.07 -35.30
C ALA A 474 -2.63 -14.24 -34.08
N THR A 475 -3.29 -14.40 -32.94
CA THR A 475 -2.85 -13.84 -31.66
C THR A 475 -2.21 -14.95 -30.81
N PRO A 476 -0.99 -14.76 -30.27
CA PRO A 476 -0.34 -15.78 -29.45
C PRO A 476 -1.17 -16.18 -28.23
N VAL A 477 -1.49 -17.47 -28.14
CA VAL A 477 -2.31 -18.05 -27.06
C VAL A 477 -1.41 -18.74 -26.04
N ASP A 478 -1.86 -18.77 -24.77
CA ASP A 478 -1.16 -19.47 -23.70
C ASP A 478 -1.18 -20.99 -23.92
N VAL A 479 -0.01 -21.59 -23.73
CA VAL A 479 0.24 -23.04 -23.74
C VAL A 479 0.53 -23.46 -22.31
N LEU A 480 -0.37 -24.27 -21.75
CA LEU A 480 -0.33 -24.71 -20.36
C LEU A 480 -0.06 -26.22 -20.25
N PRO A 481 0.76 -26.67 -19.28
CA PRO A 481 0.95 -28.09 -19.01
C PRO A 481 -0.32 -28.79 -18.55
N VAL A 482 -0.54 -30.00 -19.05
CA VAL A 482 -1.66 -30.87 -18.66
C VAL A 482 -1.13 -32.22 -18.22
N VAL A 483 -1.81 -32.82 -17.24
CA VAL A 483 -1.57 -34.19 -16.81
C VAL A 483 -2.89 -34.94 -16.66
N LEU A 484 -2.85 -36.25 -16.86
CA LEU A 484 -4.01 -37.13 -16.71
C LEU A 484 -3.90 -37.92 -15.39
N PRO A 485 -5.02 -38.27 -14.76
CA PRO A 485 -5.00 -39.14 -13.58
C PRO A 485 -4.56 -40.56 -13.95
N ALA A 486 -3.85 -41.24 -13.03
CA ALA A 486 -3.40 -42.62 -13.25
C ALA A 486 -4.56 -43.64 -13.26
N GLY A 487 -5.65 -43.31 -12.59
CA GLY A 487 -6.87 -44.11 -12.49
C GLY A 487 -8.01 -43.25 -11.98
N THR A 488 -9.23 -43.79 -12.00
CA THR A 488 -10.40 -43.09 -11.44
C THR A 488 -10.27 -43.01 -9.91
N GLN A 489 -10.29 -41.79 -9.37
CA GLN A 489 -10.08 -41.54 -7.95
C GLN A 489 -10.99 -40.41 -7.46
N THR A 490 -11.61 -40.56 -6.29
CA THR A 490 -12.26 -39.46 -5.57
C THR A 490 -11.23 -38.76 -4.68
N VAL A 491 -11.13 -37.44 -4.82
CA VAL A 491 -10.21 -36.59 -4.06
C VAL A 491 -11.00 -35.86 -2.97
N THR A 492 -10.55 -36.04 -1.72
CA THR A 492 -11.07 -35.33 -0.54
C THR A 492 -10.18 -34.13 -0.19
N ASN A 493 -10.68 -33.24 0.66
CA ASN A 493 -9.91 -32.09 1.15
C ASN A 493 -8.68 -32.58 1.93
N GLY A 494 -7.49 -32.08 1.58
CA GLY A 494 -6.21 -32.54 2.11
C GLY A 494 -5.79 -33.93 1.61
N GLY A 495 -6.54 -34.53 0.68
CA GLY A 495 -6.23 -35.82 0.07
C GLY A 495 -5.11 -35.74 -0.96
N ASN A 496 -4.67 -36.90 -1.43
CA ASN A 496 -3.62 -37.03 -2.44
C ASN A 496 -4.23 -37.39 -3.80
N LEU A 497 -3.56 -37.04 -4.90
CA LEU A 497 -3.96 -37.42 -6.26
C LEU A 497 -2.81 -38.07 -7.01
N THR A 498 -3.03 -39.25 -7.55
CA THR A 498 -2.01 -39.98 -8.33
C THR A 498 -2.15 -39.69 -9.81
N LEU A 499 -1.08 -39.18 -10.41
CA LEU A 499 -0.98 -38.80 -11.81
C LEU A 499 -0.41 -39.93 -12.66
N SER A 500 -0.75 -39.93 -13.95
CA SER A 500 -0.07 -40.77 -14.94
C SER A 500 1.43 -40.46 -14.98
N ALA A 501 2.25 -41.46 -15.28
CA ALA A 501 3.69 -41.27 -15.44
C ALA A 501 4.03 -40.29 -16.59
N THR A 502 3.19 -40.25 -17.63
CA THR A 502 3.32 -39.34 -18.76
C THR A 502 2.84 -37.94 -18.38
N GLY A 503 3.70 -36.93 -18.50
CA GLY A 503 3.38 -35.52 -18.23
C GLY A 503 3.47 -35.07 -16.75
N ALA A 504 3.57 -35.98 -15.77
CA ALA A 504 3.65 -35.59 -14.35
C ALA A 504 4.87 -34.70 -14.02
N GLY A 505 5.98 -34.88 -14.73
CA GLY A 505 7.18 -34.05 -14.56
C GLY A 505 7.07 -32.63 -15.12
N ALA A 506 6.00 -32.31 -15.85
CA ALA A 506 5.72 -30.94 -16.30
C ALA A 506 5.18 -30.05 -15.16
N PHE A 507 4.62 -30.64 -14.11
CA PHE A 507 4.12 -29.93 -12.94
C PHE A 507 5.27 -29.56 -11.99
N PRO A 508 5.23 -28.36 -11.37
CA PRO A 508 6.23 -27.97 -10.39
C PRO A 508 6.24 -28.93 -9.19
N VAL A 509 7.37 -28.94 -8.46
CA VAL A 509 7.51 -29.83 -7.29
C VAL A 509 6.74 -29.31 -6.10
N PHE A 510 6.54 -27.99 -6.00
CA PHE A 510 5.90 -27.34 -4.85
C PHE A 510 4.85 -26.33 -5.31
N ASN A 511 3.82 -26.17 -4.50
CA ASN A 511 2.85 -25.06 -4.59
C ASN A 511 2.20 -24.82 -5.96
N GLY A 512 1.94 -25.87 -6.73
CA GLY A 512 1.27 -25.71 -8.03
C GLY A 512 -0.24 -25.56 -7.87
N ASN A 513 -0.83 -24.68 -8.68
CA ASN A 513 -2.27 -24.53 -8.82
C ASN A 513 -2.76 -25.19 -10.10
N PHE A 514 -3.93 -25.80 -10.05
CA PHE A 514 -4.51 -26.47 -11.21
C PHE A 514 -6.04 -26.36 -11.24
N LYS A 515 -6.59 -26.54 -12.44
CA LYS A 515 -8.02 -26.63 -12.72
C LYS A 515 -8.35 -27.95 -13.39
N LEU A 516 -9.57 -28.40 -13.20
CA LEU A 516 -10.10 -29.57 -13.89
C LEU A 516 -10.69 -29.13 -15.24
N ASN A 517 -10.31 -29.80 -16.32
CA ASN A 517 -10.72 -29.51 -17.70
C ASN A 517 -10.47 -28.05 -18.15
N GLY A 518 -9.58 -27.33 -17.46
CA GLY A 518 -9.22 -25.95 -17.79
C GLY A 518 -10.22 -24.88 -17.33
N GLY A 519 -11.24 -25.23 -16.54
CA GLY A 519 -12.24 -24.31 -16.02
C GLY A 519 -12.68 -24.65 -14.59
N GLY A 520 -13.54 -23.80 -14.01
CA GLY A 520 -14.10 -24.02 -12.67
C GLY A 520 -13.15 -23.68 -11.52
N MET A 521 -13.28 -24.44 -10.43
CA MET A 521 -12.56 -24.21 -9.17
C MET A 521 -11.05 -24.41 -9.31
N VAL A 522 -10.28 -23.58 -8.59
CA VAL A 522 -8.82 -23.67 -8.55
C VAL A 522 -8.38 -24.45 -7.32
N TYR A 523 -7.65 -25.53 -7.56
CA TYR A 523 -7.07 -26.38 -6.52
C TYR A 523 -5.58 -26.11 -6.42
N SER A 524 -5.01 -26.28 -5.23
CA SER A 524 -3.57 -26.17 -4.97
C SER A 524 -3.08 -27.45 -4.28
N TYR A 525 -1.84 -27.85 -4.55
CA TYR A 525 -1.17 -28.93 -3.82
C TYR A 525 0.05 -28.40 -3.07
N GLU A 526 0.42 -29.06 -1.97
CA GLU A 526 1.60 -28.68 -1.19
C GLU A 526 2.88 -29.08 -1.91
N LYS A 527 3.00 -30.37 -2.25
CA LYS A 527 4.20 -30.99 -2.84
C LYS A 527 3.82 -32.10 -3.80
N ARG A 528 4.63 -32.27 -4.85
CA ARG A 528 4.62 -33.43 -5.73
C ARG A 528 5.74 -34.38 -5.33
N SER A 529 5.40 -35.62 -4.99
CA SER A 529 6.36 -36.70 -4.74
C SER A 529 6.23 -37.75 -5.84
N GLY A 530 7.22 -37.82 -6.74
CA GLY A 530 7.12 -38.63 -7.95
C GLY A 530 5.91 -38.21 -8.78
N ASN A 531 4.94 -39.12 -8.92
CA ASN A 531 3.71 -38.93 -9.68
C ASN A 531 2.50 -38.59 -8.79
N THR A 532 2.68 -38.40 -7.48
CA THR A 532 1.57 -38.11 -6.56
C THR A 532 1.62 -36.65 -6.12
N LEU A 533 0.50 -35.95 -6.30
CA LEU A 533 0.25 -34.64 -5.68
C LEU A 533 -0.24 -34.88 -4.25
N ILE A 534 0.43 -34.27 -3.28
CA ILE A 534 0.16 -34.45 -1.86
C ILE A 534 -0.56 -33.22 -1.31
N ASN A 535 -1.54 -33.46 -0.44
CA ASN A 535 -2.28 -32.45 0.32
C ASN A 535 -2.97 -31.40 -0.58
N ILE A 536 -3.99 -31.84 -1.31
CA ILE A 536 -4.76 -30.99 -2.22
C ILE A 536 -5.79 -30.20 -1.42
N THR A 537 -5.79 -28.89 -1.60
CA THR A 537 -6.70 -27.94 -0.95
C THR A 537 -7.22 -26.94 -1.99
N LEU A 538 -8.29 -26.21 -1.66
CA LEU A 538 -8.73 -25.11 -2.51
C LEU A 538 -7.73 -23.95 -2.44
N ALA A 539 -7.39 -23.37 -3.60
CA ALA A 539 -6.57 -22.16 -3.66
C ALA A 539 -7.31 -20.96 -3.05
N ASP A 540 -8.65 -20.95 -3.15
CA ASP A 540 -9.52 -19.97 -2.52
C ASP A 540 -10.08 -20.52 -1.20
N SER A 541 -9.63 -19.95 -0.07
CA SER A 541 -10.10 -20.32 1.27
C SER A 541 -11.53 -19.90 1.57
N THR A 542 -12.12 -19.01 0.76
CA THR A 542 -13.51 -18.52 0.95
C THR A 542 -14.56 -19.47 0.37
N LYS A 543 -14.12 -20.45 -0.43
CA LYS A 543 -15.00 -21.42 -1.08
C LYS A 543 -15.06 -22.72 -0.30
N THR A 544 -16.25 -23.32 -0.26
CA THR A 544 -16.46 -24.62 0.36
C THR A 544 -15.93 -25.73 -0.52
N TRP A 545 -15.14 -26.62 0.08
CA TRP A 545 -14.65 -27.83 -0.58
C TRP A 545 -15.82 -28.76 -0.95
N SER A 546 -15.80 -29.26 -2.19
CA SER A 546 -16.65 -30.37 -2.63
C SER A 546 -15.75 -31.47 -3.15
N ASN A 547 -15.99 -32.71 -2.70
CA ASN A 547 -15.24 -33.86 -3.19
C ASN A 547 -15.52 -34.04 -4.68
N PHE A 548 -14.46 -34.21 -5.47
CA PHE A 548 -14.56 -34.43 -6.90
C PHE A 548 -13.92 -35.75 -7.28
N THR A 549 -14.45 -36.37 -8.33
CA THR A 549 -13.88 -37.60 -8.89
C THR A 549 -13.17 -37.26 -10.18
N VAL A 550 -11.93 -37.72 -10.29
CA VAL A 550 -11.17 -37.68 -11.54
C VAL A 550 -11.31 -39.02 -12.25
N THR A 551 -11.40 -39.01 -13.57
CA THR A 551 -11.53 -40.20 -14.42
C THR A 551 -10.35 -40.27 -15.39
N SER A 552 -9.69 -41.43 -15.46
CA SER A 552 -8.59 -41.69 -16.41
C SER A 552 -9.09 -42.11 -17.78
N GLY A 553 -8.32 -41.83 -18.83
CA GLY A 553 -8.60 -42.25 -20.20
C GLY A 553 -7.71 -41.48 -21.19
N ALA A 554 -8.07 -41.49 -22.47
CA ALA A 554 -7.34 -40.77 -23.51
C ALA A 554 -7.60 -39.25 -23.43
N ILE A 555 -6.61 -38.42 -23.77
CA ILE A 555 -6.76 -36.96 -23.71
C ILE A 555 -7.88 -36.42 -24.62
N THR A 556 -8.16 -37.13 -25.73
CA THR A 556 -9.22 -36.81 -26.70
C THR A 556 -10.62 -37.20 -26.23
N ASP A 557 -10.74 -38.06 -25.21
CA ASP A 557 -12.03 -38.51 -24.70
C ASP A 557 -12.64 -37.45 -23.78
N ALA A 558 -13.89 -37.06 -24.03
CA ALA A 558 -14.64 -36.10 -23.24
C ALA A 558 -14.80 -36.53 -21.76
N ALA A 559 -14.92 -37.83 -21.49
CA ALA A 559 -15.10 -38.36 -20.12
C ALA A 559 -13.82 -38.31 -19.28
N THR A 560 -12.65 -38.22 -19.91
CA THR A 560 -11.35 -38.14 -19.22
C THR A 560 -11.22 -36.78 -18.54
N THR A 561 -10.84 -36.76 -17.27
CA THR A 561 -10.56 -35.52 -16.54
C THR A 561 -9.16 -35.02 -16.86
N LYS A 562 -9.05 -33.80 -17.38
CA LYS A 562 -7.76 -33.16 -17.68
C LYS A 562 -7.36 -32.28 -16.50
N ILE A 563 -6.18 -32.47 -15.94
CA ILE A 563 -5.66 -31.66 -14.84
C ILE A 563 -4.72 -30.62 -15.46
N VAL A 564 -5.17 -29.36 -15.50
CA VAL A 564 -4.47 -28.27 -16.19
C VAL A 564 -3.77 -27.40 -15.15
N LEU A 565 -2.46 -27.23 -15.28
CA LEU A 565 -1.71 -26.31 -14.43
C LEU A 565 -2.08 -24.86 -14.78
N ASP A 566 -2.44 -24.05 -13.80
CA ASP A 566 -2.58 -22.59 -13.98
C ASP A 566 -1.19 -21.94 -14.13
N LYS A 567 -1.14 -20.64 -14.47
CA LYS A 567 0.14 -19.93 -14.60
C LYS A 567 0.95 -20.06 -13.32
N TYR A 568 2.22 -20.44 -13.48
CA TYR A 568 3.09 -20.72 -12.36
C TYR A 568 4.51 -20.28 -12.71
N LEU A 569 5.15 -19.60 -11.77
CA LEU A 569 6.44 -18.93 -11.97
C LEU A 569 7.42 -19.39 -10.89
N GLN A 570 8.64 -19.71 -11.30
CA GLN A 570 9.77 -19.81 -10.39
C GLN A 570 10.68 -18.62 -10.56
N ILE A 571 11.05 -17.99 -9.44
CA ILE A 571 11.97 -16.85 -9.42
C ILE A 571 13.16 -17.23 -8.55
N SER A 572 14.36 -17.23 -9.12
CA SER A 572 15.58 -17.29 -8.31
C SER A 572 16.06 -15.87 -8.03
N SER A 573 16.57 -15.64 -6.82
CA SER A 573 17.30 -14.42 -6.50
C SER A 573 18.60 -14.75 -5.79
N THR A 574 19.69 -14.24 -6.34
CA THR A 574 21.05 -14.49 -5.85
C THR A 574 21.63 -13.19 -5.34
N GLY A 575 21.78 -13.05 -4.02
CA GLY A 575 22.38 -11.89 -3.36
C GLY A 575 23.88 -12.09 -3.17
N ALA A 576 24.69 -11.13 -3.62
CA ALA A 576 26.14 -11.17 -3.57
C ALA A 576 26.73 -9.96 -2.83
N LEU A 577 27.73 -10.20 -1.97
CA LEU A 577 28.50 -9.18 -1.26
C LEU A 577 29.96 -9.63 -1.14
N GLY A 578 30.86 -9.02 -1.92
CA GLY A 578 32.24 -9.47 -2.04
C GLY A 578 32.33 -10.87 -2.64
N ASN A 579 32.99 -11.80 -1.96
CA ASN A 579 33.12 -13.20 -2.39
C ASN A 579 31.98 -14.12 -1.88
N ASN A 580 31.05 -13.59 -1.09
CA ASN A 580 29.94 -14.36 -0.53
C ASN A 580 28.69 -14.20 -1.40
N SER A 581 28.03 -15.30 -1.72
CA SER A 581 26.78 -15.32 -2.50
C SER A 581 25.78 -16.29 -1.87
N ARG A 582 24.49 -15.95 -1.95
CA ARG A 582 23.40 -16.83 -1.52
C ARG A 582 22.23 -16.73 -2.50
N GLU A 583 21.78 -17.88 -2.99
CA GLU A 583 20.59 -18.01 -3.82
C GLU A 583 19.37 -18.40 -2.96
N ILE A 584 18.21 -17.86 -3.33
CA ILE A 584 16.89 -18.21 -2.78
C ILE A 584 15.96 -18.46 -3.96
N LEU A 585 15.17 -19.54 -3.92
CA LEU A 585 14.21 -19.88 -4.96
C LEU A 585 12.77 -19.70 -4.46
N TYR A 586 11.96 -18.95 -5.21
CA TYR A 586 10.56 -18.70 -4.93
C TYR A 586 9.66 -19.46 -5.89
N ASN A 587 8.72 -20.22 -5.33
CA ASN A 587 7.74 -21.05 -6.02
C ASN A 587 6.39 -20.35 -6.00
N VAL A 588 6.01 -19.73 -7.12
CA VAL A 588 5.00 -18.68 -7.16
C VAL A 588 3.84 -19.08 -8.09
N PRO A 589 2.67 -19.49 -7.54
CA PRO A 589 1.47 -19.61 -8.33
C PRO A 589 0.97 -18.21 -8.73
N VAL A 590 0.79 -18.00 -10.04
CA VAL A 590 0.30 -16.77 -10.65
C VAL A 590 -1.16 -17.00 -11.01
N GLY A 591 -2.09 -16.32 -10.33
CA GLY A 591 -3.49 -16.66 -10.50
C GLY A 591 -4.48 -15.65 -9.97
N TRP A 592 -5.75 -16.06 -10.04
CA TRP A 592 -6.91 -15.31 -9.59
C TRP A 592 -6.82 -15.04 -8.08
N MET A 593 -6.75 -13.77 -7.69
CA MET A 593 -7.24 -13.36 -6.37
C MET A 593 -8.72 -13.03 -6.55
N ALA A 594 -9.59 -13.81 -5.93
CA ALA A 594 -11.01 -13.50 -5.84
C ALA A 594 -11.18 -12.17 -5.08
N GLY A 595 -11.53 -11.09 -5.79
CA GLY A 595 -12.09 -9.87 -5.20
C GLY A 595 -11.38 -9.28 -3.97
N GLY A 596 -10.05 -9.42 -3.88
CA GLY A 596 -9.28 -9.10 -2.65
C GLY A 596 -8.10 -8.15 -2.86
N GLY A 597 -7.97 -7.50 -4.02
CA GLY A 597 -7.12 -6.32 -4.12
C GLY A 597 -7.74 -5.17 -3.32
N GLU A 598 -6.91 -4.35 -2.67
CA GLU A 598 -7.38 -3.06 -2.16
C GLU A 598 -8.03 -2.28 -3.30
N PHE A 599 -9.07 -1.51 -2.99
CA PHE A 599 -9.63 -0.56 -3.94
C PHE A 599 -8.56 0.46 -4.30
N GLN A 600 -8.28 0.60 -5.59
CA GLN A 600 -7.38 1.61 -6.10
C GLN A 600 -8.10 2.50 -7.09
N LYS A 601 -7.75 3.78 -7.06
CA LYS A 601 -8.18 4.74 -8.07
C LYS A 601 -7.50 4.41 -9.39
N LYS A 602 -8.29 4.03 -10.39
CA LYS A 602 -7.84 3.88 -11.78
C LYS A 602 -8.24 5.14 -12.54
N ASN A 603 -7.24 5.77 -13.13
CA ASN A 603 -7.38 7.03 -13.85
C ASN A 603 -7.17 6.77 -15.34
N HIS A 604 -7.95 7.45 -16.17
CA HIS A 604 -7.73 7.55 -17.59
C HIS A 604 -7.75 9.03 -17.98
N LEU A 605 -6.74 9.45 -18.74
CA LEU A 605 -6.60 10.80 -19.26
C LEU A 605 -6.45 10.71 -20.78
N ASP A 606 -7.38 11.33 -21.49
CA ASP A 606 -7.35 11.54 -22.93
C ASP A 606 -7.05 13.02 -23.21
N LYS A 607 -5.85 13.28 -23.75
CA LYS A 607 -5.40 14.61 -24.18
C LYS A 607 -5.98 15.03 -25.53
N MET A 608 -6.89 14.23 -26.09
CA MET A 608 -7.54 14.46 -27.38
C MET A 608 -6.54 14.73 -28.51
N ASP A 609 -5.37 14.07 -28.47
CA ASP A 609 -4.37 14.08 -29.56
C ASP A 609 -4.88 13.35 -30.80
N ASN A 610 -5.85 12.45 -30.63
CA ASN A 610 -6.54 11.72 -31.69
C ASN A 610 -7.97 11.37 -31.27
N ALA A 611 -8.78 10.89 -32.23
CA ALA A 611 -10.19 10.57 -32.00
C ALA A 611 -10.45 9.11 -31.58
N ALA A 612 -9.41 8.30 -31.30
CA ALA A 612 -9.59 6.86 -31.06
C ALA A 612 -10.34 6.54 -29.76
N GLY A 613 -10.32 7.44 -28.77
CA GLY A 613 -11.07 7.31 -27.52
C GLY A 613 -12.57 7.58 -27.65
N TRP A 614 -13.07 7.93 -28.83
CA TRP A 614 -14.42 8.48 -29.02
C TRP A 614 -15.17 7.81 -30.16
N PHE A 615 -16.50 7.81 -30.08
CA PHE A 615 -17.38 7.32 -31.14
C PHE A 615 -17.46 8.32 -32.30
N ASN A 616 -16.37 8.46 -33.06
CA ASN A 616 -16.23 9.47 -34.13
C ASN A 616 -16.36 8.92 -35.57
N ALA A 617 -16.86 7.70 -35.77
CA ALA A 617 -17.14 7.21 -37.12
C ALA A 617 -18.46 7.80 -37.66
N SER A 618 -18.64 7.75 -38.99
CA SER A 618 -19.85 8.22 -39.65
C SER A 618 -21.10 7.57 -39.04
N GLY A 619 -22.00 8.41 -38.50
CA GLY A 619 -23.23 7.97 -37.85
C GLY A 619 -23.09 7.51 -36.39
N GLN A 620 -21.92 7.70 -35.74
CA GLN A 620 -21.71 7.34 -34.32
C GLN A 620 -21.75 8.53 -33.34
N ALA A 621 -21.87 9.76 -33.86
CA ALA A 621 -21.98 10.99 -33.09
C ALA A 621 -23.05 11.91 -33.70
N MET A 622 -23.59 12.82 -32.88
CA MET A 622 -24.46 13.90 -33.35
C MET A 622 -23.64 15.16 -33.59
N GLY A 623 -23.88 15.82 -34.72
CA GLY A 623 -22.99 16.86 -35.19
C GLY A 623 -21.66 16.29 -35.70
N THR A 624 -20.76 17.16 -36.13
CA THR A 624 -19.44 16.75 -36.61
C THR A 624 -18.38 17.11 -35.59
N HIS A 625 -17.55 16.14 -35.20
CA HIS A 625 -16.44 16.32 -34.28
C HIS A 625 -15.12 15.96 -34.97
N ALA A 626 -14.12 16.82 -34.85
CA ALA A 626 -12.81 16.58 -35.46
C ALA A 626 -11.72 16.98 -34.48
N VAL A 627 -10.63 16.21 -34.45
CA VAL A 627 -9.46 16.60 -33.66
C VAL A 627 -8.59 17.54 -34.51
N THR A 628 -8.47 18.79 -34.06
CA THR A 628 -7.69 19.85 -34.74
C THR A 628 -6.80 20.55 -33.71
N GLY A 629 -5.49 20.59 -33.94
CA GLY A 629 -4.56 21.30 -33.06
C GLY A 629 -4.42 20.71 -31.65
N GLY A 630 -4.58 19.39 -31.50
CA GLY A 630 -4.50 18.69 -30.21
C GLY A 630 -5.66 19.02 -29.28
N ALA A 631 -6.87 19.17 -29.82
CA ALA A 631 -8.11 19.35 -29.09
C ALA A 631 -9.28 18.85 -29.96
N MET A 632 -10.36 18.39 -29.33
CA MET A 632 -11.58 18.01 -30.04
C MET A 632 -12.42 19.25 -30.37
N GLN A 633 -12.54 19.54 -31.64
CA GLN A 633 -13.37 20.60 -32.20
C GLN A 633 -14.78 20.10 -32.51
N VAL A 634 -15.78 20.89 -32.11
CA VAL A 634 -17.17 20.72 -32.58
C VAL A 634 -17.37 21.59 -33.83
N SER A 635 -17.52 20.93 -34.98
CA SER A 635 -17.59 21.58 -36.31
C SER A 635 -19.00 21.84 -36.80
N SER A 636 -19.99 21.09 -36.30
CA SER A 636 -21.41 21.36 -36.56
C SER A 636 -22.29 20.79 -35.47
N VAL A 637 -23.47 21.39 -35.28
CA VAL A 637 -24.56 20.85 -34.47
C VAL A 637 -25.78 20.64 -35.35
N ILE A 638 -26.58 19.63 -35.02
CA ILE A 638 -27.73 19.24 -35.83
C ILE A 638 -29.02 19.39 -35.02
N ASN A 639 -30.13 19.65 -35.72
CA ASN A 639 -31.44 19.44 -35.14
C ASN A 639 -31.74 17.94 -35.27
N PRO A 640 -32.05 17.23 -34.17
CA PRO A 640 -32.37 15.82 -34.22
C PRO A 640 -33.60 15.47 -35.09
N THR A 641 -34.46 16.44 -35.48
CA THR A 641 -35.68 16.18 -36.28
C THR A 641 -35.52 16.32 -37.80
N THR A 642 -34.36 16.77 -38.31
CA THR A 642 -34.11 16.87 -39.76
C THR A 642 -33.57 15.56 -40.33
N SER A 643 -34.40 14.90 -41.14
CA SER A 643 -34.25 13.55 -41.69
C SER A 643 -33.05 13.37 -42.63
N GLY A 644 -32.29 12.29 -42.40
CA GLY A 644 -31.30 11.72 -43.31
C GLY A 644 -31.11 10.24 -43.03
N SER A 645 -31.14 9.40 -44.07
CA SER A 645 -31.07 7.93 -43.96
C SER A 645 -29.67 7.44 -43.53
N GLY A 646 -29.62 6.59 -42.49
CA GLY A 646 -28.41 5.94 -41.99
C GLY A 646 -28.42 5.72 -40.48
N LEU A 647 -27.27 5.33 -39.91
CA LEU A 647 -27.06 5.16 -38.45
C LEU A 647 -27.28 6.47 -37.64
N VAL A 648 -27.36 7.60 -38.35
CA VAL A 648 -27.83 8.88 -37.82
C VAL A 648 -29.30 8.81 -37.38
N ASP A 649 -30.12 7.96 -38.00
CA ASP A 649 -31.52 7.64 -37.61
C ASP A 649 -31.58 6.64 -36.44
N PHE A 650 -30.50 5.88 -36.21
CA PHE A 650 -30.31 5.05 -35.00
C PHE A 650 -29.92 5.91 -33.79
N ILE A 651 -29.13 6.97 -33.99
CA ILE A 651 -28.83 7.96 -32.93
C ILE A 651 -29.96 8.99 -32.79
N ALA A 652 -30.60 9.43 -33.87
CA ALA A 652 -31.76 10.34 -33.82
C ALA A 652 -33.01 9.63 -33.27
N GLY A 653 -33.20 8.34 -33.56
CA GLY A 653 -34.19 7.47 -32.93
C GLY A 653 -33.81 6.99 -31.52
N LEU A 654 -32.62 7.35 -31.01
CA LEU A 654 -32.20 7.20 -29.61
C LEU A 654 -32.72 8.34 -28.72
N PHE A 655 -33.50 9.23 -29.31
CA PHE A 655 -33.61 10.63 -28.93
C PHE A 655 -34.93 11.16 -29.52
N GLY A 656 -36.07 10.64 -29.06
CA GLY A 656 -37.33 11.25 -29.48
C GLY A 656 -37.46 12.62 -28.84
N TRP A 657 -37.19 13.67 -29.62
CA TRP A 657 -37.23 15.06 -29.19
C TRP A 657 -38.34 15.80 -29.91
N GLY A 658 -39.06 16.65 -29.18
CA GLY A 658 -39.81 17.75 -29.77
C GLY A 658 -38.87 18.85 -30.29
N ASP A 659 -39.36 19.64 -31.26
CA ASP A 659 -38.66 20.58 -32.14
C ASP A 659 -37.95 21.80 -31.49
N ASN A 660 -37.17 21.63 -30.43
CA ASN A 660 -36.72 22.77 -29.63
C ASN A 660 -35.23 22.75 -29.25
N GLY A 661 -34.28 22.59 -30.18
CA GLY A 661 -32.86 22.88 -29.92
C GLY A 661 -31.84 22.17 -30.83
N LEU A 662 -30.64 22.74 -30.95
CA LEU A 662 -29.53 22.17 -31.72
C LEU A 662 -28.54 21.43 -30.80
N TRP A 663 -27.99 20.30 -31.25
CA TRP A 663 -27.15 19.42 -30.44
C TRP A 663 -25.90 18.91 -31.17
N GLY A 664 -24.79 18.88 -30.44
CA GLY A 664 -23.55 18.19 -30.77
C GLY A 664 -23.23 17.26 -29.62
N PHE A 665 -23.12 15.96 -29.91
CA PHE A 665 -22.99 14.93 -28.89
C PHE A 665 -22.03 13.84 -29.35
N ILE A 666 -21.05 13.51 -28.53
CA ILE A 666 -20.08 12.46 -28.82
C ILE A 666 -19.80 11.62 -27.59
N GLY A 667 -20.07 10.32 -27.70
CA GLY A 667 -19.86 9.36 -26.62
C GLY A 667 -18.41 8.93 -26.50
N PHE A 668 -18.00 8.67 -25.26
CA PHE A 668 -16.70 8.08 -24.95
C PHE A 668 -16.69 6.56 -25.20
N ASN A 669 -15.65 6.06 -25.85
CA ASN A 669 -15.52 4.65 -26.20
C ASN A 669 -14.70 3.88 -25.15
N TRP A 670 -15.41 3.18 -24.26
CA TRP A 670 -14.84 2.37 -23.19
C TRP A 670 -13.95 1.21 -23.64
N GLY A 671 -14.13 0.72 -24.88
CA GLY A 671 -13.40 -0.45 -25.40
C GLY A 671 -11.88 -0.24 -25.53
N ASN A 672 -11.43 1.01 -25.50
CA ASN A 672 -10.02 1.39 -25.67
C ASN A 672 -9.33 1.77 -24.36
N THR A 673 -9.96 1.53 -23.20
CA THR A 673 -9.41 1.94 -21.90
C THR A 673 -9.26 0.77 -20.93
N GLU A 674 -8.26 0.87 -20.04
CA GLU A 674 -8.10 -0.07 -18.91
C GLU A 674 -9.12 0.20 -17.77
N THR A 675 -9.73 1.40 -17.77
CA THR A 675 -10.79 1.83 -16.84
C THR A 675 -12.15 1.29 -17.28
N ASN A 676 -12.71 0.33 -16.56
CA ASN A 676 -13.96 -0.32 -16.95
C ASN A 676 -15.08 -0.06 -15.93
N LEU A 677 -16.13 0.66 -16.34
CA LEU A 677 -17.31 0.95 -15.50
C LEU A 677 -18.05 -0.31 -15.04
N ALA A 678 -18.17 -1.31 -15.91
CA ALA A 678 -18.86 -2.57 -15.58
C ALA A 678 -18.11 -3.34 -14.49
N GLN A 679 -16.77 -3.34 -14.58
CA GLN A 679 -15.93 -3.97 -13.57
C GLN A 679 -15.96 -3.19 -12.25
N ALA A 680 -15.92 -1.86 -12.29
CA ALA A 680 -16.02 -1.03 -11.10
C ALA A 680 -17.37 -1.18 -10.37
N TRP A 681 -18.47 -1.21 -11.13
CA TRP A 681 -19.81 -1.49 -10.62
C TRP A 681 -19.87 -2.86 -9.92
N HIS A 682 -19.29 -3.88 -10.55
CA HIS A 682 -19.24 -5.22 -9.99
C HIS A 682 -18.37 -5.27 -8.72
N ASP A 683 -17.20 -4.66 -8.74
CA ASP A 683 -16.27 -4.62 -7.61
C ASP A 683 -16.85 -3.90 -6.40
N ALA A 684 -17.65 -2.86 -6.63
CA ALA A 684 -18.37 -2.08 -5.61
C ALA A 684 -19.69 -2.74 -5.15
N GLY A 685 -20.01 -3.96 -5.59
CA GLY A 685 -21.22 -4.65 -5.14
C GLY A 685 -22.51 -3.97 -5.59
N GLY A 686 -22.52 -3.42 -6.82
CA GLY A 686 -23.72 -2.87 -7.44
C GLY A 686 -23.88 -1.36 -7.36
N CYS A 687 -22.90 -0.64 -6.82
CA CYS A 687 -22.86 0.82 -6.83
C CYS A 687 -21.84 1.31 -7.84
N LEU A 688 -22.04 2.48 -8.43
CA LEU A 688 -21.09 3.07 -9.36
C LEU A 688 -20.78 4.51 -8.96
N SER A 689 -19.50 4.76 -8.65
CA SER A 689 -18.99 6.09 -8.29
C SER A 689 -17.78 6.41 -9.15
N TYR A 690 -17.73 7.62 -9.70
CA TYR A 690 -16.63 8.08 -10.54
C TYR A 690 -16.56 9.62 -10.58
N ASP A 691 -15.37 10.10 -10.93
CA ASP A 691 -15.06 11.50 -11.14
C ASP A 691 -14.77 11.75 -12.62
N LEU A 692 -15.38 12.78 -13.19
CA LEU A 692 -15.23 13.17 -14.60
C LEU A 692 -14.77 14.61 -14.67
N GLN A 693 -13.79 14.92 -15.51
CA GLN A 693 -13.43 16.29 -15.85
C GLN A 693 -13.19 16.47 -17.34
N VAL A 694 -13.46 17.67 -17.84
CA VAL A 694 -13.08 18.09 -19.19
C VAL A 694 -12.68 19.57 -19.17
N LYS A 695 -11.72 19.94 -20.01
CA LYS A 695 -11.40 21.34 -20.29
C LYS A 695 -12.14 21.80 -21.53
N MET A 696 -12.71 22.99 -21.46
CA MET A 696 -13.56 23.55 -22.51
C MET A 696 -13.07 24.94 -22.91
N ASN A 697 -13.09 25.21 -24.20
CA ASN A 697 -12.81 26.54 -24.73
C ASN A 697 -13.96 26.93 -25.66
N ASN A 698 -14.51 28.14 -25.44
CA ASN A 698 -15.58 28.68 -26.26
C ASN A 698 -15.38 30.18 -26.46
N THR A 699 -15.35 30.62 -27.73
CA THR A 699 -15.10 32.02 -28.11
C THR A 699 -16.36 32.83 -28.39
N LEU A 700 -17.54 32.24 -28.20
CA LEU A 700 -18.82 32.85 -28.56
C LEU A 700 -19.40 33.68 -27.41
N GLN A 701 -20.22 34.66 -27.78
CA GLN A 701 -20.95 35.49 -26.82
C GLN A 701 -22.14 34.74 -26.19
N TYR A 702 -22.60 33.64 -26.79
CA TYR A 702 -23.64 32.75 -26.29
C TYR A 702 -23.25 31.30 -26.63
N PHE A 703 -23.50 30.38 -25.71
CA PHE A 703 -23.03 29.00 -25.83
C PHE A 703 -23.72 28.08 -24.81
N MET A 704 -23.71 26.78 -25.10
CA MET A 704 -23.90 25.72 -24.12
C MET A 704 -22.89 24.60 -24.40
N THR A 705 -22.01 24.32 -23.44
CA THR A 705 -20.93 23.30 -23.57
C THR A 705 -20.73 22.60 -22.23
N GLY A 706 -20.47 21.30 -22.24
CA GLY A 706 -20.39 20.51 -21.02
C GLY A 706 -20.16 19.02 -21.20
N ILE A 707 -20.47 18.26 -20.15
CA ILE A 707 -20.35 16.80 -20.08
C ILE A 707 -21.71 16.20 -19.72
N ALA A 708 -22.05 15.07 -20.35
CA ALA A 708 -23.15 14.19 -19.98
C ALA A 708 -22.63 12.90 -19.35
N PHE A 709 -23.33 12.39 -18.33
CA PHE A 709 -22.95 11.22 -17.55
C PHE A 709 -24.20 10.47 -17.06
N ARG A 710 -24.03 9.21 -16.62
CA ARG A 710 -25.16 8.27 -16.38
C ARG A 710 -26.02 8.06 -17.62
N MET A 711 -25.39 8.06 -18.80
CA MET A 711 -26.11 7.90 -20.06
C MET A 711 -26.54 6.46 -20.27
N ARG A 712 -27.82 6.23 -20.47
CA ARG A 712 -28.33 4.90 -20.82
C ARG A 712 -29.56 5.01 -21.68
N ASN A 713 -29.83 3.96 -22.44
CA ASN A 713 -31.09 3.87 -23.15
C ASN A 713 -32.20 3.43 -22.20
N ASN A 714 -33.41 3.90 -22.46
CA ASN A 714 -34.62 3.37 -21.86
C ASN A 714 -34.91 1.94 -22.38
N ASN A 715 -35.98 1.32 -21.89
CA ASN A 715 -36.36 -0.04 -22.30
C ASN A 715 -37.23 -0.06 -23.57
N GLY A 716 -37.29 1.06 -24.30
CA GLY A 716 -38.03 1.16 -25.55
C GLY A 716 -37.36 0.40 -26.70
N THR A 717 -38.09 0.20 -27.79
CA THR A 717 -37.55 -0.40 -29.00
C THR A 717 -37.52 0.61 -30.14
N GLN A 718 -36.56 0.43 -31.06
CA GLN A 718 -36.48 1.25 -32.26
C GLN A 718 -37.70 1.07 -33.17
N ALA A 719 -38.25 -0.15 -33.23
CA ALA A 719 -39.42 -0.47 -34.06
C ALA A 719 -40.68 0.31 -33.64
N ASP A 720 -40.80 0.58 -32.34
CA ASP A 720 -41.95 1.31 -31.76
C ASP A 720 -41.71 2.83 -31.66
N ASN A 721 -40.55 3.33 -32.10
CA ASN A 721 -40.11 4.72 -31.89
C ASN A 721 -40.20 5.17 -30.42
N THR A 722 -39.91 4.23 -29.50
CA THR A 722 -39.98 4.46 -28.05
C THR A 722 -38.59 4.47 -27.39
N LEU A 723 -37.53 4.19 -28.15
CA LEU A 723 -36.15 4.22 -27.68
C LEU A 723 -35.72 5.67 -27.40
N ASP A 724 -35.18 5.94 -26.21
CA ASP A 724 -34.72 7.26 -25.80
C ASP A 724 -33.54 7.18 -24.82
N LEU A 725 -32.70 8.20 -24.80
CA LEU A 725 -31.54 8.30 -23.92
C LEU A 725 -31.86 9.10 -22.66
N TYR A 726 -31.61 8.49 -21.50
CA TYR A 726 -31.66 9.16 -20.21
C TYR A 726 -30.26 9.45 -19.69
N THR A 727 -30.07 10.64 -19.13
CA THR A 727 -28.75 11.12 -18.71
C THR A 727 -28.85 12.28 -17.72
N TYR A 728 -27.80 12.47 -16.94
CA TYR A 728 -27.48 13.77 -16.35
C TYR A 728 -26.53 14.54 -17.25
N GLY A 729 -26.47 15.86 -17.07
CA GLY A 729 -25.45 16.67 -17.69
C GLY A 729 -25.15 17.93 -16.88
N VAL A 730 -23.91 18.39 -16.97
CA VAL A 730 -23.50 19.69 -16.45
C VAL A 730 -22.94 20.50 -17.60
N SER A 731 -23.41 21.74 -17.75
CA SER A 731 -23.04 22.60 -18.87
C SER A 731 -22.86 24.04 -18.41
N VAL A 732 -21.91 24.74 -19.02
CA VAL A 732 -21.83 26.19 -18.92
C VAL A 732 -22.71 26.78 -20.02
N VAL A 733 -23.65 27.63 -19.63
CA VAL A 733 -24.71 28.15 -20.50
C VAL A 733 -24.67 29.67 -20.50
N ARG A 734 -24.85 30.28 -21.67
CA ARG A 734 -25.13 31.71 -21.81
C ARG A 734 -26.16 31.94 -22.92
N GLN A 735 -27.27 32.57 -22.54
CA GLN A 735 -28.44 32.78 -23.40
C GLN A 735 -28.36 34.09 -24.19
N ARG A 736 -29.05 34.12 -25.34
CA ARG A 736 -29.18 35.29 -26.23
C ARG A 736 -30.64 35.54 -26.60
N GLU A 737 -31.03 36.80 -26.58
CA GLU A 737 -32.29 37.27 -27.13
C GLU A 737 -32.03 38.21 -28.30
N THR A 738 -32.89 38.17 -29.31
CA THR A 738 -32.83 39.09 -30.46
C THR A 738 -34.17 39.72 -30.75
N ARG A 739 -34.15 40.90 -31.36
CA ARG A 739 -35.30 41.51 -32.02
C ARG A 739 -34.88 42.12 -33.34
N SER A 740 -35.81 42.26 -34.28
CA SER A 740 -35.54 42.83 -35.58
C SER A 740 -36.55 43.92 -35.94
N ARG A 741 -36.16 44.82 -36.85
CA ARG A 741 -37.07 45.71 -37.56
C ARG A 741 -36.62 45.85 -39.00
N VAL A 742 -37.57 45.98 -39.90
CA VAL A 742 -37.30 46.14 -41.33
C VAL A 742 -37.30 47.63 -41.68
N ARG A 743 -36.35 48.06 -42.50
CA ARG A 743 -36.30 49.37 -43.13
C ARG A 743 -36.73 49.23 -44.59
N VAL A 744 -37.68 50.06 -45.02
CA VAL A 744 -38.18 50.09 -46.40
C VAL A 744 -38.25 51.55 -46.86
N VAL A 745 -37.54 51.86 -47.94
CA VAL A 745 -37.43 53.22 -48.53
C VAL A 745 -37.07 54.28 -47.48
N GLY A 746 -36.01 54.02 -46.69
CA GLY A 746 -35.49 54.97 -45.71
C GLY A 746 -36.28 55.11 -44.41
N ILE A 747 -37.43 54.43 -44.26
CA ILE A 747 -38.27 54.47 -43.05
C ILE A 747 -38.13 53.14 -42.29
N TYR A 748 -37.90 53.21 -40.99
CA TYR A 748 -37.91 52.04 -40.11
C TYR A 748 -39.34 51.66 -39.73
N GLY A 749 -39.68 50.37 -39.85
CA GLY A 749 -40.84 49.79 -39.20
C GLY A 749 -40.66 49.65 -37.68
N SER A 750 -41.72 49.22 -37.01
CA SER A 750 -41.70 48.90 -35.57
C SER A 750 -40.73 47.75 -35.27
N TRP A 751 -40.16 47.78 -34.06
CA TRP A 751 -39.42 46.64 -33.54
C TRP A 751 -40.35 45.45 -33.32
N SER A 752 -39.87 44.26 -33.70
CA SER A 752 -40.45 43.00 -33.25
C SER A 752 -40.32 42.87 -31.72
N ASN A 753 -41.09 41.94 -31.15
CA ASN A 753 -40.84 41.51 -29.79
C ASN A 753 -39.44 40.89 -29.66
N TRP A 754 -38.93 40.90 -28.44
CA TRP A 754 -37.72 40.19 -28.09
C TRP A 754 -38.03 38.70 -27.97
N ASP A 755 -37.27 37.87 -28.67
CA ASP A 755 -37.39 36.42 -28.61
C ASP A 755 -36.04 35.76 -28.35
N PHE A 756 -36.04 34.60 -27.70
CA PHE A 756 -34.83 33.81 -27.51
C PHE A 756 -34.33 33.28 -28.86
N ASN A 757 -33.10 33.60 -29.19
CA ASN A 757 -32.43 33.19 -30.42
C ASN A 757 -31.05 32.64 -30.05
N ASP A 758 -31.05 31.57 -29.26
CA ASP A 758 -29.85 30.89 -28.79
C ASP A 758 -29.80 29.42 -29.23
N ASP A 759 -30.91 28.87 -29.75
CA ASP A 759 -31.09 27.46 -30.13
C ASP A 759 -30.75 26.46 -29.01
N ILE A 760 -30.80 26.95 -27.77
CA ILE A 760 -30.74 26.15 -26.55
C ILE A 760 -32.17 25.69 -26.25
N ASN A 761 -32.30 24.45 -25.76
CA ASN A 761 -33.61 23.93 -25.42
C ASN A 761 -34.33 24.80 -24.36
N PRO A 762 -35.60 25.21 -24.59
CA PRO A 762 -36.37 26.04 -23.67
C PRO A 762 -36.44 25.49 -22.24
N ASP A 763 -36.52 24.17 -22.07
CA ASP A 763 -36.59 23.55 -20.75
C ASP A 763 -35.27 23.66 -19.99
N LEU A 764 -34.15 23.81 -20.70
CA LEU A 764 -32.81 23.99 -20.14
C LEU A 764 -32.41 25.46 -19.94
N ARG A 765 -33.21 26.42 -20.43
CA ARG A 765 -32.96 27.86 -20.25
C ARG A 765 -33.15 28.28 -18.80
N PRO A 766 -32.11 28.75 -18.07
CA PRO A 766 -32.26 29.11 -16.67
C PRO A 766 -33.09 30.38 -16.48
N PHE A 767 -32.99 31.35 -17.41
CA PHE A 767 -33.82 32.54 -17.47
C PHE A 767 -34.92 32.34 -18.53
N THR A 768 -36.18 32.31 -18.11
CA THR A 768 -37.35 32.07 -18.97
C THR A 768 -38.12 33.35 -19.31
N ALA A 769 -37.93 34.42 -18.54
CA ALA A 769 -38.58 35.70 -18.77
C ALA A 769 -37.73 36.61 -19.68
N VAL A 770 -38.31 37.02 -20.79
CA VAL A 770 -37.67 37.91 -21.78
C VAL A 770 -37.33 39.26 -21.14
N GLY A 771 -36.06 39.67 -21.24
CA GLY A 771 -35.59 40.99 -20.79
C GLY A 771 -35.29 41.13 -19.31
N VAL A 772 -35.43 40.06 -18.54
CA VAL A 772 -35.00 40.00 -17.14
C VAL A 772 -33.57 39.47 -17.07
N ASN A 773 -32.72 40.00 -16.18
CA ASN A 773 -31.33 39.56 -15.98
C ASN A 773 -30.40 39.66 -17.22
N VAL A 774 -30.75 40.54 -18.16
CA VAL A 774 -29.91 40.86 -19.31
C VAL A 774 -28.75 41.76 -18.87
N THR A 775 -27.53 41.40 -19.26
CA THR A 775 -26.30 42.12 -18.87
C THR A 775 -25.87 43.18 -19.89
N SER A 776 -26.25 43.03 -21.16
CA SER A 776 -25.79 43.92 -22.24
C SER A 776 -26.61 43.77 -23.52
N SER A 777 -26.73 44.84 -24.30
CA SER A 777 -27.40 44.86 -25.61
C SER A 777 -26.60 45.64 -26.65
N HIS A 778 -26.64 45.22 -27.91
CA HIS A 778 -26.06 45.95 -29.04
C HIS A 778 -26.73 45.58 -30.37
N THR A 779 -26.55 46.42 -31.39
CA THR A 779 -26.95 46.11 -32.76
C THR A 779 -25.94 45.15 -33.40
N ILE A 780 -26.39 43.98 -33.85
CA ILE A 780 -25.57 42.96 -34.51
C ILE A 780 -25.65 43.03 -36.05
N GLN A 781 -26.71 43.66 -36.57
CA GLN A 781 -26.87 43.89 -38.00
C GLN A 781 -27.53 45.25 -38.22
N THR A 782 -26.96 46.06 -39.10
CA THR A 782 -27.53 47.35 -39.53
C THR A 782 -28.22 47.20 -40.89
N ALA A 783 -29.34 47.90 -41.08
CA ALA A 783 -29.98 48.01 -42.38
C ALA A 783 -29.26 49.06 -43.25
N ASP A 784 -29.16 48.80 -44.56
CA ASP A 784 -28.63 49.78 -45.51
C ASP A 784 -29.57 50.98 -45.67
N TRP A 785 -29.11 52.03 -46.37
CA TRP A 785 -29.82 53.31 -46.45
C TRP A 785 -31.26 53.19 -46.96
N TRP A 786 -31.49 52.34 -47.96
CA TRP A 786 -32.78 52.19 -48.65
C TRP A 786 -33.61 51.00 -48.16
N PHE A 787 -32.99 49.83 -47.98
CA PHE A 787 -33.66 48.58 -47.59
C PHE A 787 -32.77 47.80 -46.61
N GLY A 788 -33.38 47.01 -45.73
CA GLY A 788 -32.65 46.02 -44.94
C GLY A 788 -33.26 45.76 -43.58
N THR A 789 -32.73 44.78 -42.87
CA THR A 789 -33.17 44.41 -41.53
C THR A 789 -32.13 44.86 -40.52
N GLN A 790 -32.57 45.63 -39.52
CA GLN A 790 -31.74 45.92 -38.36
C GLN A 790 -32.05 44.88 -37.27
N ILE A 791 -31.02 44.26 -36.70
CA ILE A 791 -31.15 43.26 -35.64
C ILE A 791 -30.37 43.71 -34.42
N GLU A 792 -31.03 43.68 -33.26
CA GLU A 792 -30.40 43.87 -31.96
C GLU A 792 -30.32 42.55 -31.21
N ALA A 793 -29.21 42.35 -30.51
CA ALA A 793 -29.00 41.20 -29.63
C ALA A 793 -28.68 41.67 -28.22
N ARG A 794 -29.20 40.93 -27.24
CA ARG A 794 -28.88 41.11 -25.83
C ARG A 794 -28.60 39.77 -25.17
N TYR A 795 -27.74 39.79 -24.15
CA TYR A 795 -27.18 38.59 -23.54
C TYR A 795 -27.48 38.53 -22.05
N HIS A 796 -27.70 37.31 -21.57
CA HIS A 796 -27.84 37.01 -20.14
C HIS A 796 -26.49 36.79 -19.47
N ALA A 797 -26.50 36.77 -18.15
CA ALA A 797 -25.34 36.33 -17.37
C ALA A 797 -25.06 34.83 -17.65
N PRO A 798 -23.78 34.43 -17.78
CA PRO A 798 -23.44 33.01 -17.93
C PRO A 798 -23.72 32.25 -16.63
N VAL A 799 -24.06 30.96 -16.76
CA VAL A 799 -24.45 30.10 -15.64
C VAL A 799 -23.82 28.72 -15.78
N ILE A 800 -23.53 28.06 -14.65
CA ILE A 800 -23.27 26.62 -14.61
C ILE A 800 -24.61 25.94 -14.32
N LEU A 801 -25.04 25.04 -15.19
CA LEU A 801 -26.33 24.36 -15.12
C LEU A 801 -26.11 22.86 -14.94
N LEU A 802 -26.66 22.29 -13.87
CA LEU A 802 -26.90 20.85 -13.75
C LEU A 802 -28.32 20.55 -14.24
N TRP A 803 -28.43 19.63 -15.18
CA TRP A 803 -29.69 19.23 -15.79
C TRP A 803 -29.78 17.70 -15.87
N GLN A 804 -31.01 17.22 -16.04
CA GLN A 804 -31.32 15.82 -16.24
C GLN A 804 -32.28 15.65 -17.41
N ARG A 805 -32.22 14.48 -18.03
CA ARG A 805 -33.26 13.96 -18.91
C ARG A 805 -33.68 12.58 -18.43
N THR A 806 -34.96 12.47 -18.08
CA THR A 806 -35.57 11.24 -17.57
C THR A 806 -36.99 11.09 -18.12
N GLY A 807 -37.51 9.87 -18.15
CA GLY A 807 -38.82 9.55 -18.72
C GLY A 807 -39.31 8.16 -18.28
N PRO A 808 -40.56 7.79 -18.63
CA PRO A 808 -41.12 6.47 -18.31
C PRO A 808 -40.30 5.34 -18.95
N PRO A 809 -40.32 4.10 -18.42
CA PRO A 809 -39.49 3.00 -18.92
C PRO A 809 -39.58 2.75 -20.43
N VAL A 810 -40.73 3.05 -21.03
CA VAL A 810 -40.98 3.04 -22.47
C VAL A 810 -41.62 4.38 -22.84
N GLY A 811 -40.91 5.23 -23.58
CA GLY A 811 -41.39 6.55 -24.00
C GLY A 811 -40.35 7.68 -23.90
N LEU A 812 -40.74 8.84 -24.40
CA LEU A 812 -39.86 10.01 -24.52
C LEU A 812 -39.58 10.67 -23.17
N GLY A 813 -38.31 10.98 -22.93
CA GLY A 813 -37.83 11.70 -21.77
C GLY A 813 -37.98 13.20 -21.92
N SER A 814 -38.22 13.87 -20.79
CA SER A 814 -38.30 15.33 -20.68
C SER A 814 -37.01 15.88 -20.08
N PHE A 815 -36.57 17.04 -20.57
CA PHE A 815 -35.51 17.78 -19.91
C PHE A 815 -36.00 18.44 -18.63
N LYS A 816 -35.08 18.56 -17.68
CA LYS A 816 -35.30 19.29 -16.45
C LYS A 816 -34.01 19.90 -15.94
N LYS A 817 -34.07 21.16 -15.54
CA LYS A 817 -33.00 21.83 -14.81
C LYS A 817 -33.06 21.36 -13.36
N LEU A 818 -31.96 20.85 -12.83
CA LEU A 818 -31.88 20.46 -11.42
C LEU A 818 -31.41 21.63 -10.56
N ALA A 819 -30.30 22.24 -10.94
CA ALA A 819 -29.76 23.39 -10.23
C ALA A 819 -28.97 24.27 -11.19
N TYR A 820 -28.94 25.57 -10.95
CA TYR A 820 -28.06 26.46 -11.67
C TYR A 820 -27.39 27.48 -10.76
N ARG A 821 -26.23 27.95 -11.20
CA ARG A 821 -25.45 28.98 -10.53
C ARG A 821 -25.04 30.05 -11.54
N THR A 822 -25.31 31.31 -11.23
CA THR A 822 -24.83 32.43 -12.04
C THR A 822 -23.34 32.65 -11.84
N ILE A 823 -22.59 32.70 -12.93
CA ILE A 823 -21.15 32.97 -12.94
C ILE A 823 -20.92 34.47 -12.78
N THR A 824 -20.07 34.81 -11.84
CA THR A 824 -19.65 36.17 -11.51
C THR A 824 -18.19 36.40 -11.93
N ALA A 825 -17.75 37.65 -11.93
CA ALA A 825 -16.34 37.97 -12.20
C ALA A 825 -15.38 37.35 -11.17
N ALA A 826 -15.83 37.17 -9.93
CA ALA A 826 -15.04 36.59 -8.84
C ALA A 826 -14.73 35.09 -9.05
N ASP A 827 -15.54 34.39 -9.85
CA ASP A 827 -15.31 32.98 -10.15
C ASP A 827 -14.12 32.78 -11.09
N GLY A 828 -13.70 33.83 -11.80
CA GLY A 828 -12.53 33.82 -12.67
C GLY A 828 -12.69 32.95 -13.92
N LEU A 829 -13.92 32.56 -14.29
CA LEU A 829 -14.23 31.69 -15.43
C LEU A 829 -14.47 32.44 -16.75
N THR A 830 -14.75 33.74 -16.69
CA THR A 830 -15.06 34.57 -17.86
C THR A 830 -14.02 35.67 -18.05
N THR A 831 -13.94 36.20 -19.27
CA THR A 831 -13.12 37.35 -19.64
C THR A 831 -13.95 38.34 -20.47
N GLY A 832 -13.57 39.61 -20.49
CA GLY A 832 -14.36 40.69 -21.10
C GLY A 832 -15.48 41.21 -20.19
N SER A 833 -16.33 42.09 -20.72
CA SER A 833 -17.44 42.71 -19.98
C SER A 833 -18.59 43.05 -20.93
N GLY A 834 -19.83 42.97 -20.44
CA GLY A 834 -21.01 43.27 -21.25
C GLY A 834 -21.09 42.40 -22.53
N THR A 835 -21.05 43.05 -23.70
CA THR A 835 -21.14 42.36 -24.99
C THR A 835 -19.87 41.59 -25.36
N SER A 836 -18.70 41.94 -24.82
CA SER A 836 -17.44 41.21 -25.08
C SER A 836 -17.18 40.06 -24.10
N LEU A 837 -18.08 39.83 -23.14
CA LEU A 837 -17.92 38.76 -22.16
C LEU A 837 -17.93 37.40 -22.87
N VAL A 838 -16.95 36.54 -22.61
CA VAL A 838 -16.84 35.17 -23.15
C VAL A 838 -16.23 34.25 -22.09
N LEU A 839 -16.24 32.93 -22.34
CA LEU A 839 -15.57 31.96 -21.48
C LEU A 839 -14.04 32.15 -21.58
N LYS A 840 -13.31 32.02 -20.47
CA LYS A 840 -11.84 31.94 -20.56
C LYS A 840 -11.43 30.67 -21.32
N PRO A 841 -10.29 30.69 -22.02
CA PRO A 841 -9.78 29.48 -22.65
C PRO A 841 -9.50 28.38 -21.62
N TRP A 842 -10.01 27.17 -21.92
CA TRP A 842 -9.75 25.93 -21.18
C TRP A 842 -10.24 25.98 -19.73
N VAL A 843 -11.47 26.45 -19.53
CA VAL A 843 -12.19 26.30 -18.26
C VAL A 843 -12.46 24.83 -18.01
N THR A 844 -12.15 24.34 -16.81
CA THR A 844 -12.39 22.96 -16.43
C THR A 844 -13.73 22.85 -15.73
N LEU A 845 -14.54 21.89 -16.17
CA LEU A 845 -15.73 21.45 -15.47
C LEU A 845 -15.49 20.03 -14.97
N MET A 846 -15.81 19.78 -13.70
CA MET A 846 -15.69 18.45 -13.11
C MET A 846 -16.97 18.06 -12.39
N VAL A 847 -17.34 16.79 -12.51
CA VAL A 847 -18.45 16.18 -11.79
C VAL A 847 -17.91 15.02 -10.97
N ARG A 848 -18.25 14.99 -9.68
CA ARG A 848 -18.09 13.82 -8.82
C ARG A 848 -19.46 13.20 -8.60
N LEU A 849 -19.61 11.96 -9.04
CA LEU A 849 -20.79 11.17 -8.84
C LEU A 849 -20.49 10.06 -7.84
N ILE A 850 -21.25 10.02 -6.75
CA ILE A 850 -21.20 8.95 -5.76
C ILE A 850 -22.55 8.26 -5.73
N GLU A 851 -22.55 6.94 -5.76
CA GLU A 851 -23.74 6.13 -5.55
C GLU A 851 -23.54 5.18 -4.38
N GLY A 852 -24.52 5.10 -3.50
CA GLY A 852 -24.46 4.18 -2.37
C GLY A 852 -25.74 4.16 -1.56
N TYR A 853 -25.73 3.32 -0.53
CA TYR A 853 -26.81 3.19 0.45
C TYR A 853 -26.56 4.10 1.64
N GLU A 854 -27.60 4.81 2.09
CA GLU A 854 -27.48 5.72 3.22
C GLU A 854 -27.52 4.97 4.54
N LEU A 855 -26.66 5.35 5.47
CA LEU A 855 -26.73 4.94 6.88
C LEU A 855 -26.56 6.16 7.78
N PRO A 856 -27.62 6.65 8.43
CA PRO A 856 -27.51 7.73 9.39
C PRO A 856 -26.85 7.23 10.68
N PHE A 857 -25.97 8.02 11.27
CA PHE A 857 -25.25 7.68 12.50
C PHE A 857 -25.23 8.84 13.50
N ASN A 858 -25.09 8.48 14.77
CA ASN A 858 -24.82 9.38 15.87
C ASN A 858 -23.62 8.84 16.68
N THR A 859 -23.21 9.58 17.71
CA THR A 859 -22.10 9.19 18.60
C THR A 859 -20.76 8.95 17.89
N GLY A 860 -20.50 9.67 16.79
CA GLY A 860 -19.29 9.61 16.00
C GLY A 860 -18.06 9.98 16.83
N LEU A 861 -17.19 9.01 17.06
CA LEU A 861 -15.94 9.10 17.81
C LEU A 861 -14.83 9.72 16.96
N VAL A 862 -14.13 10.68 17.57
CA VAL A 862 -12.78 11.07 17.20
C VAL A 862 -11.85 10.53 18.28
N ASP A 863 -10.93 9.64 17.93
CA ASP A 863 -10.04 9.01 18.91
C ASP A 863 -8.94 9.96 19.42
N ALA A 864 -8.08 9.48 20.32
CA ALA A 864 -6.98 10.26 20.89
C ALA A 864 -5.98 10.77 19.83
N ALA A 865 -5.84 10.04 18.73
CA ALA A 865 -4.98 10.35 17.60
C ALA A 865 -5.67 11.22 16.53
N GLY A 866 -6.95 11.59 16.73
CA GLY A 866 -7.74 12.37 15.78
C GLY A 866 -8.41 11.53 14.69
N LYS A 867 -8.34 10.19 14.77
CA LYS A 867 -8.95 9.29 13.80
C LYS A 867 -10.47 9.26 13.97
N HIS A 868 -11.18 9.30 12.86
CA HIS A 868 -12.63 9.18 12.75
C HIS A 868 -12.97 8.41 11.48
N LEU A 869 -14.25 8.08 11.27
CA LEU A 869 -14.72 7.42 10.05
C LEU A 869 -14.44 8.29 8.84
N LYS A 870 -13.83 7.71 7.80
CA LYS A 870 -13.43 8.45 6.60
C LYS A 870 -13.64 7.67 5.31
N TYR A 871 -13.39 8.31 4.16
CA TYR A 871 -13.46 7.66 2.85
C TYR A 871 -12.62 6.38 2.81
N GLY A 872 -13.20 5.29 2.28
CA GLY A 872 -12.50 4.03 2.05
C GLY A 872 -12.43 3.11 3.26
N ASP A 873 -12.82 3.56 4.46
CA ASP A 873 -12.90 2.71 5.65
C ASP A 873 -13.96 1.61 5.48
N ILE A 874 -13.68 0.44 6.03
CA ILE A 874 -14.63 -0.67 6.14
C ILE A 874 -15.21 -0.66 7.56
N ILE A 875 -16.53 -0.52 7.63
CA ILE A 875 -17.30 -0.59 8.87
C ILE A 875 -17.91 -1.98 9.05
N THR A 876 -17.96 -2.45 10.29
CA THR A 876 -18.54 -3.75 10.67
C THR A 876 -19.27 -3.67 11.99
N ASN A 877 -20.25 -4.55 12.20
CA ASN A 877 -20.85 -4.85 13.51
C ASN A 877 -20.57 -6.32 13.91
N GLY A 878 -19.47 -6.90 13.42
CA GLY A 878 -19.09 -8.31 13.62
C GLY A 878 -19.82 -9.30 12.70
N THR A 879 -21.08 -9.03 12.34
CA THR A 879 -21.87 -9.88 11.43
C THR A 879 -22.22 -9.21 10.09
N LYS A 880 -22.21 -7.88 10.06
CA LYS A 880 -22.53 -7.05 8.90
C LYS A 880 -21.30 -6.23 8.53
N SER A 881 -21.07 -5.98 7.26
CA SER A 881 -19.97 -5.12 6.80
C SER A 881 -20.38 -4.22 5.64
N ALA A 882 -19.75 -3.06 5.54
CA ALA A 882 -19.88 -2.18 4.38
C ALA A 882 -18.64 -1.29 4.26
N ARG A 883 -18.36 -0.80 3.06
CA ARG A 883 -17.31 0.19 2.79
C ARG A 883 -17.94 1.58 2.70
N ILE A 884 -17.31 2.58 3.32
CA ILE A 884 -17.70 3.99 3.19
C ILE A 884 -17.19 4.52 1.85
N ILE A 885 -18.11 5.02 1.03
CA ILE A 885 -17.82 5.65 -0.25
C ILE A 885 -18.20 7.15 -0.18
N GLY A 886 -17.22 8.02 -0.33
CA GLY A 886 -17.37 9.47 -0.10
C GLY A 886 -17.01 9.93 1.32
N THR A 887 -16.83 11.24 1.48
CA THR A 887 -16.66 11.86 2.80
C THR A 887 -17.98 11.76 3.59
N PRO A 888 -17.97 11.36 4.88
CA PRO A 888 -19.17 11.39 5.73
C PRO A 888 -19.85 12.76 5.75
N ILE A 889 -21.16 12.78 5.53
CA ILE A 889 -21.93 14.03 5.49
C ILE A 889 -22.40 14.36 6.90
N MET A 890 -21.81 15.41 7.49
CA MET A 890 -22.00 15.74 8.90
C MET A 890 -23.18 16.69 9.11
N THR A 891 -24.08 16.34 10.02
CA THR A 891 -25.15 17.22 10.56
C THR A 891 -24.75 17.83 11.91
N THR A 892 -23.81 17.19 12.62
CA THR A 892 -23.12 17.71 13.81
C THR A 892 -21.62 17.54 13.63
N ALA A 893 -20.84 18.58 13.91
CA ALA A 893 -19.40 18.56 13.61
C ALA A 893 -18.69 17.42 14.36
N TRP A 894 -17.63 16.89 13.76
CA TRP A 894 -16.68 16.06 14.48
C TRP A 894 -16.14 16.87 15.66
N GLY A 895 -16.26 16.35 16.87
CA GLY A 895 -15.73 17.02 18.05
C GLY A 895 -14.20 16.94 18.12
N GLY A 896 -13.60 17.40 19.22
CA GLY A 896 -12.15 17.27 19.44
C GLY A 896 -11.71 15.81 19.68
N ASN A 897 -10.40 15.59 19.83
CA ASN A 897 -9.87 14.27 20.16
C ASN A 897 -10.52 13.72 21.44
N ASN A 898 -10.82 12.42 21.44
CA ASN A 898 -11.56 11.71 22.49
C ASN A 898 -13.00 12.19 22.73
N THR A 899 -13.70 12.64 21.70
CA THR A 899 -15.12 13.02 21.79
C THR A 899 -15.99 12.17 20.87
N THR A 900 -17.25 11.99 21.24
CA THR A 900 -18.26 11.22 20.48
C THR A 900 -19.38 12.11 19.95
N ALA A 901 -19.07 13.38 19.63
CA ALA A 901 -20.08 14.38 19.27
C ALA A 901 -20.57 14.27 17.82
N GLY A 902 -19.85 13.55 16.94
CA GLY A 902 -20.16 13.51 15.51
C GLY A 902 -21.51 12.87 15.21
N ALA A 903 -22.29 13.48 14.32
CA ALA A 903 -23.51 12.88 13.78
C ALA A 903 -23.67 13.26 12.32
N GLY A 904 -24.25 12.36 11.52
CA GLY A 904 -24.35 12.55 10.09
C GLY A 904 -24.84 11.32 9.36
N THR A 905 -24.56 11.27 8.06
CA THR A 905 -24.93 10.18 7.16
C THR A 905 -23.69 9.63 6.47
N LEU A 906 -23.53 8.31 6.53
CA LEU A 906 -22.55 7.56 5.75
C LEU A 906 -23.19 7.10 4.45
N ILE A 907 -22.40 7.11 3.37
CA ILE A 907 -22.79 6.54 2.08
C ILE A 907 -21.99 5.25 1.93
N LEU A 908 -22.69 4.14 1.69
CA LEU A 908 -22.13 2.80 1.80
C LEU A 908 -22.17 2.04 0.47
N THR A 909 -21.14 1.22 0.28
CA THR A 909 -21.01 0.28 -0.85
C THR A 909 -20.51 -1.07 -0.35
N ASN A 910 -20.53 -2.11 -1.20
CA ASN A 910 -20.16 -3.48 -0.82
C ASN A 910 -20.86 -3.97 0.46
N VAL A 911 -22.16 -3.70 0.58
CA VAL A 911 -22.89 -3.98 1.81
C VAL A 911 -23.19 -5.46 1.95
N SER A 912 -22.74 -6.06 3.05
CA SER A 912 -23.01 -7.44 3.46
C SER A 912 -23.88 -7.42 4.73
N GLY A 913 -25.15 -7.77 4.58
CA GLY A 913 -26.18 -7.60 5.63
C GLY A 913 -26.64 -6.14 5.77
N ALA A 914 -27.84 -5.93 6.33
CA ALA A 914 -28.42 -4.59 6.47
C ALA A 914 -28.25 -4.04 7.88
N PHE A 915 -27.62 -2.88 8.03
CA PHE A 915 -27.47 -2.22 9.33
C PHE A 915 -28.83 -1.74 9.87
N ALA A 916 -29.07 -1.99 11.15
CA ALA A 916 -30.29 -1.62 11.85
C ALA A 916 -30.03 -0.43 12.80
N ASN A 917 -31.11 0.25 13.18
CA ASN A 917 -31.03 1.29 14.20
C ASN A 917 -30.45 0.72 15.51
N GLY A 918 -29.45 1.40 16.08
CA GLY A 918 -28.79 1.02 17.31
C GLY A 918 -27.56 0.13 17.15
N ASP A 919 -27.23 -0.31 15.94
CA ASP A 919 -26.02 -1.07 15.63
C ASP A 919 -24.75 -0.25 15.91
N ASN A 920 -23.78 -0.83 16.60
CA ASN A 920 -22.46 -0.21 16.78
C ASN A 920 -21.61 -0.43 15.53
N LEU A 921 -20.94 0.62 15.08
CA LEU A 921 -20.10 0.61 13.89
C LEU A 921 -18.63 0.60 14.31
N TYR A 922 -17.95 -0.50 14.07
CA TYR A 922 -16.52 -0.69 14.31
C TYR A 922 -15.77 -0.56 13.00
N LEU A 923 -14.55 -0.02 13.03
CA LEU A 923 -13.63 -0.19 11.91
C LEU A 923 -13.17 -1.65 11.84
N GLU A 924 -12.97 -2.17 10.64
CA GLU A 924 -12.52 -3.55 10.43
C GLU A 924 -11.24 -3.86 11.24
N GLY A 925 -11.29 -4.94 12.03
CA GLY A 925 -10.21 -5.34 12.95
C GLY A 925 -10.09 -4.50 14.24
N GLY A 926 -11.00 -3.54 14.47
CA GLY A 926 -11.06 -2.72 15.69
C GLY A 926 -12.13 -3.19 16.68
N THR A 927 -11.90 -2.95 17.97
CA THR A 927 -12.84 -3.27 19.06
C THR A 927 -13.58 -2.04 19.62
N THR A 928 -13.20 -0.84 19.17
CA THR A 928 -13.82 0.42 19.60
C THR A 928 -14.92 0.81 18.62
N ALA A 929 -16.12 1.08 19.12
CA ALA A 929 -17.21 1.60 18.31
C ALA A 929 -16.88 3.05 17.91
N TYR A 930 -16.78 3.29 16.61
CA TYR A 930 -16.49 4.61 16.05
C TYR A 930 -17.76 5.44 15.80
N ALA A 931 -18.91 4.78 15.69
CA ALA A 931 -20.21 5.43 15.61
C ALA A 931 -21.30 4.44 15.98
N ARG A 932 -22.54 4.92 16.10
CA ARG A 932 -23.72 4.09 16.27
C ARG A 932 -24.75 4.46 15.22
N ALA A 933 -25.33 3.48 14.55
CA ALA A 933 -26.41 3.69 13.60
C ALA A 933 -27.60 4.32 14.33
N SER A 934 -28.08 5.45 13.83
CA SER A 934 -29.21 6.19 14.39
C SER A 934 -30.54 5.87 13.68
N GLY A 935 -30.46 5.12 12.59
CA GLY A 935 -31.58 4.64 11.79
C GLY A 935 -31.17 3.38 11.01
N GLY A 936 -32.14 2.73 10.37
CA GLY A 936 -31.85 1.61 9.46
C GLY A 936 -31.17 2.09 8.19
N GLN A 937 -30.33 1.24 7.61
CA GLN A 937 -29.75 1.46 6.28
C GLN A 937 -30.86 1.61 5.23
N ALA A 938 -30.72 2.56 4.32
CA ALA A 938 -31.64 2.73 3.20
C ALA A 938 -31.69 1.48 2.32
N ALA A 939 -32.90 1.06 1.92
CA ALA A 939 -33.11 -0.10 1.07
C ALA A 939 -32.75 0.15 -0.41
N ALA A 940 -32.83 1.42 -0.84
CA ALA A 940 -32.49 1.85 -2.19
C ALA A 940 -31.21 2.69 -2.15
N LYS A 941 -30.38 2.53 -3.19
CA LYS A 941 -29.21 3.39 -3.42
C LYS A 941 -29.65 4.73 -4.00
N LYS A 942 -28.85 5.76 -3.78
CA LYS A 942 -29.08 7.13 -4.26
C LYS A 942 -27.85 7.69 -4.95
N ASN A 943 -28.05 8.63 -5.87
CA ASN A 943 -26.98 9.39 -6.51
C ASN A 943 -26.72 10.69 -5.73
N TYR A 944 -25.44 10.97 -5.50
CA TYR A 944 -24.92 12.20 -4.93
C TYR A 944 -24.02 12.88 -5.96
N ILE A 945 -24.44 14.04 -6.41
CA ILE A 945 -23.79 14.78 -7.49
C ILE A 945 -23.16 16.03 -6.90
N MET A 946 -21.86 16.20 -7.13
CA MET A 946 -21.11 17.40 -6.82
C MET A 946 -20.50 17.96 -8.10
N VAL A 947 -20.55 19.30 -8.23
CA VAL A 947 -20.04 20.01 -9.41
C VAL A 947 -18.94 20.94 -8.99
N TYR A 948 -17.81 20.84 -9.68
CA TYR A 948 -16.61 21.62 -9.47
C TYR A 948 -16.26 22.39 -10.73
N TYR A 949 -15.60 23.53 -10.56
CA TYR A 949 -15.06 24.32 -11.66
C TYR A 949 -13.62 24.75 -11.38
N SER A 950 -12.85 24.94 -12.44
CA SER A 950 -11.50 25.48 -12.35
C SER A 950 -11.11 26.24 -13.62
N SER A 951 -9.96 26.91 -13.58
CA SER A 951 -9.41 27.71 -14.67
C SER A 951 -7.91 27.45 -14.84
N THR A 952 -7.39 27.77 -16.02
CA THR A 952 -5.96 27.65 -16.33
C THR A 952 -5.06 28.56 -15.49
N ALA A 953 -5.60 29.65 -14.95
CA ALA A 953 -4.93 30.53 -14.02
C ALA A 953 -5.42 30.29 -12.58
N ALA A 954 -4.52 30.47 -11.62
CA ALA A 954 -4.84 30.50 -10.21
C ALA A 954 -5.78 31.66 -9.89
N SER A 955 -6.60 31.49 -8.86
CA SER A 955 -7.51 32.51 -8.34
C SER A 955 -7.25 32.64 -6.85
N GLY A 956 -6.97 33.85 -6.36
CA GLY A 956 -6.69 34.09 -4.94
C GLY A 956 -5.52 33.27 -4.37
N THR A 957 -5.61 32.87 -3.10
CA THR A 957 -4.58 32.06 -2.41
C THR A 957 -5.17 30.73 -1.96
N ALA A 958 -4.72 29.65 -2.60
CA ALA A 958 -5.15 28.28 -2.33
C ALA A 958 -5.12 27.93 -0.83
N ASN A 959 -6.11 27.18 -0.37
CA ASN A 959 -6.30 26.87 1.05
C ASN A 959 -6.92 25.47 1.26
N THR A 960 -7.58 25.22 2.38
CA THR A 960 -8.19 23.90 2.71
C THR A 960 -9.70 23.84 2.45
N ILE A 961 -10.31 24.95 2.04
CA ILE A 961 -11.74 25.15 1.81
C ILE A 961 -11.99 24.98 0.32
N GLN A 962 -12.74 23.96 -0.08
CA GLN A 962 -13.05 23.72 -1.49
C GLN A 962 -14.18 24.61 -1.99
N ALA A 963 -15.09 25.01 -1.10
CA ALA A 963 -16.23 25.83 -1.44
C ALA A 963 -15.91 27.33 -1.26
N ASP A 964 -14.86 27.77 -1.96
CA ASP A 964 -14.53 29.17 -2.17
C ASP A 964 -13.95 29.39 -3.59
N ASN A 965 -13.57 30.62 -3.92
CA ASN A 965 -12.98 30.96 -5.22
C ASN A 965 -11.44 30.97 -5.21
N ASN A 966 -10.81 30.60 -4.10
CA ASN A 966 -9.36 30.47 -4.01
C ASN A 966 -8.96 29.09 -4.52
N ARG A 967 -7.98 29.02 -5.43
CA ARG A 967 -7.50 27.76 -5.99
C ARG A 967 -6.21 27.93 -6.78
N LEU A 968 -5.46 26.84 -6.92
CA LEU A 968 -4.33 26.69 -7.82
C LEU A 968 -4.75 26.69 -9.29
N ALA A 969 -3.78 26.94 -10.17
CA ALA A 969 -3.96 26.84 -11.61
C ALA A 969 -4.16 25.39 -12.05
N ASN A 970 -5.14 25.12 -12.92
CA ASN A 970 -5.32 23.82 -13.58
C ASN A 970 -5.08 23.95 -15.09
N PRO A 971 -3.82 23.98 -15.55
CA PRO A 971 -3.47 24.20 -16.96
C PRO A 971 -3.78 22.99 -17.84
N ARG A 972 -3.73 23.17 -19.17
CA ARG A 972 -3.77 22.06 -20.13
C ARG A 972 -2.63 21.06 -19.87
N TYR A 973 -2.90 19.77 -20.02
CA TYR A 973 -1.92 18.72 -19.76
C TYR A 973 -1.11 18.42 -21.01
N THR A 974 0.17 18.76 -20.98
CA THR A 974 1.09 18.50 -22.10
C THR A 974 1.91 17.24 -21.83
N THR A 975 2.61 17.21 -20.70
CA THR A 975 3.50 16.09 -20.30
C THR A 975 2.91 15.20 -19.22
N GLN A 976 1.87 15.65 -18.53
CA GLN A 976 1.26 14.94 -17.41
C GLN A 976 0.62 13.64 -17.89
N THR A 977 0.71 12.59 -17.08
CA THR A 977 0.09 11.28 -17.30
C THR A 977 -1.17 11.08 -16.46
N GLN A 978 -1.45 12.00 -15.54
CA GLN A 978 -2.61 12.00 -14.66
C GLN A 978 -3.17 13.40 -14.53
N ALA A 979 -4.50 13.49 -14.46
CA ALA A 979 -5.19 14.75 -14.20
C ALA A 979 -5.13 15.11 -12.71
N ASN A 980 -5.25 16.40 -12.42
CA ASN A 980 -5.44 16.91 -11.06
C ASN A 980 -6.86 16.57 -10.59
N TRP A 981 -7.01 16.12 -9.35
CA TRP A 981 -8.30 15.78 -8.75
C TRP A 981 -8.42 16.44 -7.36
N PRO A 982 -9.61 16.89 -6.95
CA PRO A 982 -9.86 17.27 -5.57
C PRO A 982 -9.79 16.02 -4.67
N PRO A 983 -9.23 16.12 -3.46
CA PRO A 983 -9.21 15.00 -2.51
C PRO A 983 -10.61 14.40 -2.27
N ASP A 984 -10.69 13.07 -2.13
CA ASP A 984 -11.93 12.36 -1.82
C ASP A 984 -12.38 12.58 -0.38
N ASP A 985 -11.42 12.71 0.53
CA ASP A 985 -11.63 12.97 1.95
C ASP A 985 -11.25 14.41 2.32
N TRP A 986 -12.04 15.00 3.22
CA TRP A 986 -11.79 16.34 3.73
C TRP A 986 -10.51 16.47 4.56
N THR A 987 -10.07 15.39 5.21
CA THR A 987 -8.84 15.37 6.02
C THR A 987 -7.55 15.44 5.19
N GLU A 988 -7.63 15.09 3.90
CA GLU A 988 -6.50 15.05 2.98
C GLU A 988 -6.33 16.37 2.19
N ARG A 989 -7.17 17.36 2.48
CA ARG A 989 -7.15 18.68 1.84
C ARG A 989 -6.02 19.54 2.36
N THR A 990 -5.28 20.13 1.43
CA THR A 990 -4.18 21.06 1.71
C THR A 990 -4.15 22.15 0.66
N ALA A 991 -3.52 23.30 0.96
CA ALA A 991 -3.31 24.35 -0.03
C ALA A 991 -2.53 23.89 -1.28
N ALA A 992 -1.82 22.76 -1.21
CA ALA A 992 -1.05 22.21 -2.32
C ALA A 992 -1.88 21.35 -3.30
N ASN A 993 -3.11 20.95 -2.93
CA ASN A 993 -3.98 20.11 -3.76
C ASN A 993 -5.35 20.75 -4.06
N ASP A 994 -5.47 22.06 -3.82
CA ASP A 994 -6.68 22.85 -4.01
C ASP A 994 -6.77 23.40 -5.44
N TYR A 995 -7.06 22.53 -6.41
CA TYR A 995 -7.13 22.88 -7.83
C TYR A 995 -8.54 23.26 -8.31
N PHE A 996 -9.57 23.05 -7.49
CA PHE A 996 -10.97 23.13 -7.91
C PHE A 996 -11.83 23.83 -6.85
N SER A 997 -12.75 24.68 -7.33
CA SER A 997 -13.81 25.27 -6.52
C SER A 997 -15.07 24.40 -6.60
N LEU A 998 -15.58 23.94 -5.46
CA LEU A 998 -16.87 23.26 -5.31
C LEU A 998 -18.01 24.28 -5.31
N ILE A 999 -19.05 24.03 -6.09
CA ILE A 999 -20.29 24.81 -6.02
C ILE A 999 -21.02 24.43 -4.72
N GLY A 1000 -21.05 25.33 -3.73
CA GLY A 1000 -21.66 25.07 -2.43
C GLY A 1000 -21.03 25.86 -1.29
N GLY A 1001 -21.06 25.30 -0.08
CA GLY A 1001 -20.35 25.78 1.10
C GLY A 1001 -21.03 26.89 1.89
N THR A 1002 -20.26 27.55 2.76
CA THR A 1002 -20.76 28.56 3.70
C THR A 1002 -20.97 29.93 3.05
N THR A 1003 -20.36 30.16 1.89
CA THR A 1003 -20.29 31.47 1.25
C THR A 1003 -21.34 31.56 0.14
N ALA A 1004 -22.30 32.48 0.29
CA ALA A 1004 -23.35 32.71 -0.72
C ALA A 1004 -22.79 32.99 -2.13
N ALA A 1005 -21.58 33.57 -2.20
CA ALA A 1005 -20.91 33.85 -3.45
C ALA A 1005 -20.62 32.61 -4.30
N VAL A 1006 -20.44 31.40 -3.73
CA VAL A 1006 -20.08 30.14 -4.44
C VAL A 1006 -21.16 29.05 -4.45
N ARG A 1007 -22.32 29.29 -3.82
CA ARG A 1007 -23.46 28.36 -3.78
C ARG A 1007 -24.24 28.27 -5.09
N TRP A 1008 -25.05 27.21 -5.22
CA TRP A 1008 -26.14 27.15 -6.20
C TRP A 1008 -27.09 28.34 -6.03
N THR A 1009 -27.45 28.99 -7.14
CA THR A 1009 -28.39 30.12 -7.15
C THR A 1009 -29.83 29.65 -6.99
N ASN A 1010 -30.15 28.48 -7.56
CA ASN A 1010 -31.47 27.89 -7.48
C ASN A 1010 -31.37 26.35 -7.55
N LEU A 1011 -32.31 25.66 -6.90
CA LEU A 1011 -32.53 24.22 -6.96
C LEU A 1011 -34.00 23.98 -7.28
N ASP A 1012 -34.26 23.16 -8.30
CA ASP A 1012 -35.59 22.67 -8.63
C ASP A 1012 -35.89 21.38 -7.85
N THR A 1013 -36.75 21.50 -6.84
CA THR A 1013 -37.18 20.38 -5.98
C THR A 1013 -38.46 19.70 -6.46
N THR A 1014 -39.03 20.12 -7.60
CA THR A 1014 -40.22 19.46 -8.15
C THR A 1014 -39.90 17.99 -8.44
N ALA A 1015 -40.91 17.11 -8.49
CA ALA A 1015 -40.70 15.75 -8.96
C ALA A 1015 -40.49 15.75 -10.49
N ASP A 1016 -39.74 14.78 -11.01
CA ASP A 1016 -39.70 14.50 -12.44
C ASP A 1016 -40.92 13.68 -12.89
N SER A 1017 -40.97 13.32 -14.18
CA SER A 1017 -42.07 12.55 -14.76
C SER A 1017 -42.26 11.15 -14.16
N GLN A 1018 -41.29 10.65 -13.38
CA GLN A 1018 -41.35 9.38 -12.67
C GLN A 1018 -41.55 9.52 -11.16
N GLY A 1019 -41.71 10.75 -10.66
CA GLY A 1019 -41.90 11.02 -9.23
C GLY A 1019 -40.61 11.21 -8.44
N TYR A 1020 -39.43 11.25 -9.08
CA TYR A 1020 -38.16 11.46 -8.39
C TYR A 1020 -37.86 12.96 -8.23
N SER A 1021 -37.44 13.38 -7.03
CA SER A 1021 -37.07 14.77 -6.75
C SER A 1021 -35.58 14.89 -6.38
N ALA A 1022 -35.00 16.04 -6.73
CA ALA A 1022 -33.67 16.41 -6.28
C ALA A 1022 -33.76 17.25 -4.99
N SER A 1023 -32.80 17.07 -4.09
CA SER A 1023 -32.70 17.81 -2.83
C SER A 1023 -31.24 18.07 -2.48
N PHE A 1024 -30.96 19.12 -1.71
CA PHE A 1024 -29.65 19.21 -1.05
C PHE A 1024 -29.58 18.19 0.08
N VAL A 1025 -28.40 17.61 0.30
CA VAL A 1025 -28.17 16.82 1.51
C VAL A 1025 -28.13 17.75 2.72
N ASP A 1026 -28.73 17.31 3.83
CA ASP A 1026 -28.63 17.97 5.12
C ASP A 1026 -27.19 17.92 5.64
N ALA A 1027 -26.44 18.99 5.39
CA ALA A 1027 -25.07 19.18 5.87
C ALA A 1027 -25.00 20.41 6.78
N LEU A 1028 -24.00 20.45 7.67
CA LEU A 1028 -23.71 21.60 8.52
C LEU A 1028 -23.49 22.88 7.70
N SER A 1029 -24.16 23.96 8.07
CA SER A 1029 -24.07 25.28 7.43
C SER A 1029 -22.68 25.91 7.48
N THR A 1030 -21.77 25.36 8.29
CA THR A 1030 -20.37 25.78 8.45
C THR A 1030 -19.39 24.94 7.63
N THR A 1031 -19.86 24.02 6.78
CA THR A 1031 -19.00 23.12 5.98
C THR A 1031 -19.14 23.36 4.49
N ASP A 1032 -18.14 22.92 3.73
CA ASP A 1032 -18.11 23.01 2.26
C ASP A 1032 -19.26 22.26 1.58
N PHE A 1033 -19.82 21.24 2.25
CA PHE A 1033 -20.90 20.43 1.71
C PHE A 1033 -22.28 21.08 1.83
N TYR A 1034 -22.41 22.19 2.59
CA TYR A 1034 -23.67 22.90 2.73
C TYR A 1034 -24.19 23.40 1.39
N ASN A 1035 -25.39 22.97 0.99
CA ASN A 1035 -25.97 23.23 -0.32
C ASN A 1035 -25.00 22.95 -1.49
N ALA A 1036 -24.16 21.91 -1.37
CA ALA A 1036 -23.21 21.53 -2.42
C ALA A 1036 -23.61 20.23 -3.10
N VAL A 1037 -24.00 19.23 -2.30
CA VAL A 1037 -24.31 17.88 -2.75
C VAL A 1037 -25.78 17.78 -3.12
N ILE A 1038 -26.05 17.46 -4.37
CA ILE A 1038 -27.41 17.23 -4.87
C ILE A 1038 -27.69 15.73 -4.81
N ARG A 1039 -28.71 15.37 -4.02
CA ARG A 1039 -29.20 14.00 -3.82
C ARG A 1039 -30.40 13.74 -4.73
N THR A 1040 -30.37 12.63 -5.46
CA THR A 1040 -31.47 12.19 -6.34
C THR A 1040 -31.57 10.67 -6.42
N ASP A 1041 -32.79 10.18 -6.61
CA ASP A 1041 -33.11 8.75 -6.71
C ASP A 1041 -33.28 8.31 -8.18
N ALA A 1042 -33.25 9.27 -9.11
CA ALA A 1042 -33.30 8.98 -10.54
C ALA A 1042 -31.95 8.42 -11.02
N LEU A 1043 -32.00 7.69 -12.15
CA LEU A 1043 -30.83 7.16 -12.86
C LEU A 1043 -29.78 6.48 -11.97
N VAL A 1044 -30.22 5.58 -11.09
CA VAL A 1044 -29.34 4.67 -10.33
C VAL A 1044 -28.87 3.47 -11.17
N SER A 1045 -27.69 2.91 -10.91
CA SER A 1045 -27.12 1.77 -11.65
C SER A 1045 -27.97 0.49 -11.49
N PRO A 1046 -27.72 -0.57 -12.27
CA PRO A 1046 -28.50 -1.81 -12.19
C PRO A 1046 -28.47 -2.47 -10.81
N ALA A 1047 -29.51 -3.23 -10.48
CA ALA A 1047 -29.57 -4.02 -9.26
C ALA A 1047 -28.46 -5.10 -9.23
N TRP A 1048 -27.98 -5.43 -8.04
CA TRP A 1048 -26.87 -6.36 -7.85
C TRP A 1048 -27.24 -7.51 -6.92
N SER A 1049 -26.72 -8.69 -7.22
CA SER A 1049 -26.76 -9.87 -6.38
C SER A 1049 -25.39 -10.56 -6.38
N SER A 1050 -25.19 -11.51 -5.47
CA SER A 1050 -23.96 -12.31 -5.41
C SER A 1050 -23.72 -13.18 -6.65
N THR A 1051 -24.68 -13.26 -7.57
CA THR A 1051 -24.57 -13.95 -8.87
C THR A 1051 -24.37 -12.99 -10.05
N SER A 1052 -24.41 -11.68 -9.82
CA SER A 1052 -24.18 -10.68 -10.86
C SER A 1052 -22.75 -10.76 -11.38
N THR A 1053 -22.60 -10.54 -12.68
CA THR A 1053 -21.33 -10.49 -13.41
C THR A 1053 -21.20 -9.11 -14.07
N PRO A 1054 -19.99 -8.67 -14.50
CA PRO A 1054 -19.86 -7.42 -15.25
C PRO A 1054 -20.76 -7.34 -16.49
N ALA A 1055 -21.15 -8.47 -17.09
CA ALA A 1055 -22.08 -8.47 -18.23
C ALA A 1055 -23.48 -7.97 -17.89
N ASN A 1056 -23.93 -8.09 -16.63
CA ASN A 1056 -25.21 -7.55 -16.17
C ASN A 1056 -25.25 -6.02 -16.18
N PHE A 1057 -24.09 -5.37 -16.31
CA PHE A 1057 -24.02 -3.93 -16.49
C PHE A 1057 -24.42 -3.50 -17.90
N ASN A 1058 -24.20 -4.33 -18.94
CA ASN A 1058 -24.36 -3.93 -20.35
C ASN A 1058 -25.81 -3.66 -20.77
N THR A 1059 -26.81 -4.03 -19.97
CA THR A 1059 -28.23 -3.77 -20.21
C THR A 1059 -28.85 -3.21 -18.92
N PRO A 1060 -28.92 -1.88 -18.75
CA PRO A 1060 -28.90 -0.83 -19.78
C PRO A 1060 -27.54 -0.17 -20.09
N GLY A 1061 -26.48 -0.40 -19.30
CA GLY A 1061 -25.14 0.20 -19.47
C GLY A 1061 -25.08 1.71 -19.22
N ASP A 1062 -24.10 2.20 -18.45
CA ASP A 1062 -23.86 3.64 -18.33
C ASP A 1062 -22.75 4.11 -19.28
N GLY A 1063 -22.98 5.24 -19.94
CA GLY A 1063 -22.04 5.96 -20.78
C GLY A 1063 -21.75 7.39 -20.31
N VAL A 1064 -20.75 7.99 -20.94
CA VAL A 1064 -20.33 9.39 -20.76
C VAL A 1064 -20.14 10.02 -22.13
N ALA A 1065 -20.45 11.30 -22.27
CA ALA A 1065 -20.32 12.04 -23.52
C ALA A 1065 -19.98 13.51 -23.29
N LEU A 1066 -19.48 14.13 -24.34
CA LEU A 1066 -19.36 15.59 -24.44
C LEU A 1066 -20.61 16.14 -25.12
N VAL A 1067 -21.11 17.26 -24.62
CA VAL A 1067 -22.39 17.84 -25.04
C VAL A 1067 -22.27 19.33 -25.31
N THR A 1068 -22.65 19.72 -26.52
CA THR A 1068 -22.74 21.11 -26.95
C THR A 1068 -24.14 21.37 -27.49
N SER A 1069 -24.70 22.54 -27.17
CA SER A 1069 -25.96 23.03 -27.73
C SER A 1069 -25.84 24.53 -28.04
N SER A 1070 -26.71 25.08 -28.88
CA SER A 1070 -26.72 26.42 -29.52
C SER A 1070 -26.33 26.43 -31.00
N SER A 1071 -26.80 27.40 -31.79
CA SER A 1071 -26.58 27.53 -33.25
C SER A 1071 -25.22 28.02 -33.69
N ALA A 1072 -24.44 28.53 -32.75
CA ALA A 1072 -23.13 29.10 -33.02
C ALA A 1072 -22.01 28.11 -33.47
N PRO A 1073 -22.11 26.78 -33.35
CA PRO A 1073 -21.13 25.84 -33.89
C PRO A 1073 -21.13 25.73 -35.41
N ASN A 1074 -22.17 26.21 -36.10
CA ASN A 1074 -22.24 26.18 -37.56
C ASN A 1074 -21.35 27.26 -38.23
N THR A 1075 -20.67 28.09 -37.42
CA THR A 1075 -19.47 28.83 -37.83
C THR A 1075 -18.24 28.04 -37.40
N ALA A 1076 -17.42 27.60 -38.35
CA ALA A 1076 -16.20 26.85 -38.06
C ALA A 1076 -15.32 27.55 -36.99
N ASN A 1077 -14.84 26.79 -36.00
CA ASN A 1077 -13.79 27.12 -35.02
C ASN A 1077 -14.19 27.74 -33.67
N THR A 1078 -15.30 27.35 -33.04
CA THR A 1078 -15.80 28.10 -31.85
C THR A 1078 -15.90 27.33 -30.53
N THR A 1079 -16.06 26.00 -30.53
CA THR A 1079 -16.09 25.17 -29.30
C THR A 1079 -15.08 24.04 -29.37
N PHE A 1080 -14.25 23.93 -28.35
CA PHE A 1080 -13.22 22.90 -28.23
C PHE A 1080 -13.26 22.23 -26.86
N TYR A 1081 -13.05 20.92 -26.86
CA TYR A 1081 -12.79 20.12 -25.67
C TYR A 1081 -11.35 19.64 -25.67
N ASP A 1082 -10.78 19.49 -24.50
CA ASP A 1082 -9.47 18.90 -24.29
C ASP A 1082 -9.36 18.27 -22.91
N ASP A 1083 -8.33 17.43 -22.70
CA ASP A 1083 -7.95 16.85 -21.42
C ASP A 1083 -9.14 16.20 -20.69
N PHE A 1084 -9.88 15.34 -21.40
CA PHE A 1084 -10.92 14.54 -20.77
C PHE A 1084 -10.26 13.54 -19.83
N ALA A 1085 -10.68 13.52 -18.57
CA ALA A 1085 -10.20 12.52 -17.63
C ALA A 1085 -11.34 11.93 -16.82
N ILE A 1086 -11.17 10.65 -16.50
CA ILE A 1086 -12.03 9.91 -15.58
C ILE A 1086 -11.19 9.22 -14.52
N GLN A 1087 -11.72 9.17 -13.31
CA GLN A 1087 -11.17 8.42 -12.20
C GLN A 1087 -12.27 7.58 -11.52
N LEU A 1088 -11.99 6.30 -11.27
CA LEU A 1088 -12.94 5.37 -10.66
C LEU A 1088 -12.25 4.33 -9.77
N ASP A 1089 -12.98 3.79 -8.80
CA ASP A 1089 -12.50 2.77 -7.85
C ASP A 1089 -12.63 1.37 -8.47
N MET A 1090 -11.52 0.63 -8.59
CA MET A 1090 -11.51 -0.78 -9.05
C MET A 1090 -10.69 -1.64 -8.11
N LYS A 1091 -11.01 -2.94 -8.02
CA LYS A 1091 -10.13 -3.91 -7.35
C LYS A 1091 -9.00 -4.33 -8.29
N ALA A 1092 -7.75 -4.27 -7.83
CA ALA A 1092 -6.60 -4.70 -8.63
C ALA A 1092 -6.63 -6.22 -8.91
N GLY A 1093 -6.46 -6.63 -10.18
CA GLY A 1093 -6.52 -8.03 -10.65
C GLY A 1093 -5.16 -8.73 -10.90
N THR A 1094 -5.13 -10.04 -10.61
CA THR A 1094 -4.02 -11.03 -10.59
C THR A 1094 -2.76 -10.62 -9.80
N GLY A 1095 -2.73 -11.07 -8.54
CA GLY A 1095 -1.58 -10.98 -7.66
C GLY A 1095 -0.84 -12.33 -7.52
N PHE A 1096 0.28 -12.31 -6.82
CA PHE A 1096 0.93 -13.56 -6.40
C PHE A 1096 0.17 -14.17 -5.23
N LEU A 1097 -0.19 -15.44 -5.35
CA LEU A 1097 -0.56 -16.22 -4.17
C LEU A 1097 0.69 -16.49 -3.31
N PRO A 1098 0.55 -16.76 -1.99
CA PRO A 1098 1.69 -16.93 -1.09
C PRO A 1098 2.75 -17.89 -1.67
N PRO A 1099 3.97 -17.42 -1.95
CA PRO A 1099 5.00 -18.25 -2.57
C PRO A 1099 5.62 -19.20 -1.54
N ILE A 1100 6.18 -20.32 -2.01
CA ILE A 1100 7.06 -21.16 -1.18
C ILE A 1100 8.51 -20.81 -1.46
N GLN A 1101 9.21 -20.36 -0.43
CA GLN A 1101 10.63 -20.03 -0.44
C GLN A 1101 11.49 -21.28 -0.15
N GLN A 1102 12.60 -21.43 -0.87
CA GLN A 1102 13.61 -22.48 -0.70
C GLN A 1102 15.01 -21.90 -0.53
#